data_AF-A0A2V7ZZZ4-F1
#
_entry.id   AF-A0A2V7ZZZ4-F1
#
_cell.length_a   1.000
_cell.length_b   1.000
_cell.length_c   1.000
_cell.angle_alpha   90.00
_cell.angle_beta   90.00
_cell.angle_gamma   90.00
#
_symmetry.space_group_name_H-M   'P 1'
#
loop_
_entity.id
_entity.type
_entity.pdbx_description
1 polymer ?
#
loop_
_entity_poly.entity_id
_entity_poly.type
_entity_poly.pdbx_seq_one_letter_code
_entity_poly.pdbx_strand_id
1 'polypeptide(L)'
;MTRSDNAGSKAWSKKRRDVQDQTGDEMTRTAFGALVGLTAMILVAQVLVIQGQTATGRILGTVRDSTGAVLPGATVSATSLETRAVRTVVTDVAGTYQILSIAAGDYAVEATLSGFQTATRSPVTVTVGAAAVANFDLSLGGVTQDVTVTSEVPQVNTIDASLGGLVGEREVRELPLNGRDWLQLTTLEAGVKGGIGQQSAASFSNSRAARGNGLALSISGNRPTGNVFLVDGLVVNDFANASPGSGLNVNLGVEAVREFRVLTNEYTAEYGRSTGGVVTAVYKSGTNAFHGSAFEFLRNSALDARNFFDAERPDFQRNQFGGSAGGPVRKNTTFLFADYEELHETKGLAHNSDTLSPDARNGLVCVAAGGNACASKTPIPIAPRIIPYLAFFPIANGPITGDTAKFIFAGNRIGLERYAVAKIDHNFSNRTTISGSVQYDNTDESQPDPYNLKRTGSPSRHANGVVTLQRVFTSHFLNSTLVGASHSHVTDALDTSAIDPIATNSSLGFQPGVPAGILAVAGLTGTQGGIGSSGSDIVGDDASWITGRQTFKFGGKVERIHYDKNSLVGAPIGEYDFDTVALFLQGIPGQFRTDVPGTDDVRGLRTSYTGFYLEDGFAVRSNLHITLGLRYEYVAPTTEVSDKVAVLVAPGSAVPKTGGAYFNTTTKNFAPRLALGWDPSGDGTTAVRAGLGVYDVLPFPYLMENRTNSFPYFEEGTVNSPPAAAFPTGGLALITPSSLRASYVEQDPQRAYMTQWNLTIQRQLAGSAALTAGYVGSHGTNLPRSIEDVNQVPPSLVTTSADGHLVFPTDPSARNGGPIPRINPNFSRIAATVWDDSSSYNSLVVDFNKRFSRGLFFKAAYTWSKSMDLGSNTFSDNESTNTSGSPYAFLPGLQRGISDFDIAHRFVLSYSWNIPMPESFVGKAHALLAGWELGGIFSAQSGPPFTVTLQTDQARTGDSRVRSTSGGQRPDFNSSAPGCTVNAINPGNPSNYIRTECFSFPALGTLGNLGRNTLRGPGLSEFDASLFKNWSLTRDRMRTQLRIEAFNLFNTPNFQAPKTKIFDGSGRVIATASQLTSPTQTSERQIQLALKLSW
;
A
#
# COMPACT_ATOMS: atom_id res chain seq x y z
N MET A 1 43.84 25.93 24.72
CA MET A 1 42.54 26.37 25.24
C MET A 1 41.49 25.83 24.28
N THR A 2 40.85 24.73 24.66
CA THR A 2 40.08 23.84 23.78
C THR A 2 38.87 23.32 24.55
N ARG A 3 37.69 23.34 23.91
CA ARG A 3 36.34 22.91 24.34
C ARG A 3 35.36 24.08 24.58
N SER A 4 34.68 24.53 23.53
CA SER A 4 33.35 25.19 23.68
C SER A 4 32.36 24.93 22.54
N ASP A 5 32.76 24.49 21.34
CA ASP A 5 31.86 24.65 20.18
C ASP A 5 30.95 23.45 19.83
N ASN A 6 30.79 22.50 20.75
CA ASN A 6 29.99 21.28 20.52
C ASN A 6 28.68 21.20 21.33
N ALA A 7 28.32 22.26 22.06
CA ALA A 7 27.13 22.29 22.91
C ALA A 7 25.84 22.67 22.17
N GLY A 8 25.91 23.53 21.15
CA GLY A 8 24.75 24.04 20.42
C GLY A 8 24.01 22.98 19.59
N SER A 9 24.73 22.16 18.81
CA SER A 9 24.12 21.13 17.95
C SER A 9 23.54 19.97 18.77
N LYS A 10 24.20 19.58 19.87
CA LYS A 10 23.71 18.55 20.79
C LYS A 10 22.49 19.00 21.58
N ALA A 11 22.42 20.26 22.01
CA ALA A 11 21.26 20.79 22.71
C ALA A 11 20.02 20.91 21.81
N TRP A 12 20.21 21.27 20.53
CA TRP A 12 19.13 21.36 19.55
C TRP A 12 18.57 19.99 19.16
N SER A 13 19.45 18.99 18.94
CA SER A 13 19.06 17.59 18.67
C SER A 13 18.41 16.90 19.88
N LYS A 14 18.92 17.13 21.09
CA LYS A 14 18.43 16.50 22.32
C LYS A 14 17.06 17.04 22.76
N LYS A 15 16.86 18.37 22.70
CA LYS A 15 15.57 18.99 23.05
C LYS A 15 14.45 18.63 22.07
N ARG A 16 14.77 18.26 20.82
CA ARG A 16 13.80 17.74 19.84
C ARG A 16 13.48 16.26 20.06
N ARG A 17 14.49 15.42 20.32
CA ARG A 17 14.32 14.01 20.70
C ARG A 17 13.48 13.85 21.98
N ASP A 18 13.79 14.64 23.02
CA ASP A 18 13.11 14.56 24.32
C ASP A 18 11.64 15.02 24.22
N VAL A 19 11.27 15.89 23.28
CA VAL A 19 9.87 16.32 23.05
C VAL A 19 9.08 15.30 22.21
N GLN A 20 9.73 14.62 21.25
CA GLN A 20 9.15 13.50 20.48
C GLN A 20 8.92 12.24 21.33
N ASP A 21 9.87 11.86 22.20
CA ASP A 21 9.74 10.68 23.06
C ASP A 21 8.78 10.90 24.24
N GLN A 22 8.74 12.10 24.85
CA GLN A 22 7.89 12.37 26.02
C GLN A 22 6.40 12.51 25.67
N THR A 23 6.05 13.02 24.48
CA THR A 23 4.64 13.19 24.08
C THR A 23 4.01 11.87 23.62
N GLY A 24 4.76 11.00 22.94
CA GLY A 24 4.29 9.69 22.49
C GLY A 24 4.07 8.69 23.63
N ASP A 25 5.05 8.52 24.53
CA ASP A 25 5.01 7.53 25.62
C ASP A 25 4.07 7.92 26.79
N GLU A 26 3.91 9.23 27.09
CA GLU A 26 2.93 9.67 28.09
C GLU A 26 1.50 9.57 27.57
N MET A 27 1.25 9.86 26.27
CA MET A 27 -0.07 9.69 25.65
C MET A 27 -0.47 8.23 25.47
N THR A 28 0.45 7.32 25.11
CA THR A 28 0.10 5.87 25.02
C THR A 28 -0.21 5.28 26.39
N ARG A 29 0.48 5.70 27.45
CA ARG A 29 0.19 5.24 28.83
C ARG A 29 -1.11 5.82 29.38
N THR A 30 -1.41 7.09 29.10
CA THR A 30 -2.69 7.70 29.49
C THR A 30 -3.86 7.24 28.63
N ALA A 31 -3.67 6.98 27.33
CA ALA A 31 -4.68 6.39 26.45
C ALA A 31 -4.98 4.94 26.84
N PHE A 32 -3.98 4.11 27.16
CA PHE A 32 -4.21 2.73 27.62
C PHE A 32 -4.91 2.68 28.99
N GLY A 33 -4.53 3.57 29.92
CA GLY A 33 -5.19 3.71 31.23
C GLY A 33 -6.61 4.28 31.15
N ALA A 34 -6.82 5.27 30.27
CA ALA A 34 -8.15 5.84 30.02
C ALA A 34 -9.04 4.87 29.25
N LEU A 35 -8.50 4.06 28.33
CA LEU A 35 -9.25 3.02 27.60
C LEU A 35 -9.74 1.94 28.58
N VAL A 36 -8.89 1.46 29.50
CA VAL A 36 -9.30 0.46 30.51
C VAL A 36 -10.32 1.06 31.50
N GLY A 37 -10.13 2.31 31.93
CA GLY A 37 -11.04 3.01 32.85
C GLY A 37 -12.39 3.37 32.23
N LEU A 38 -12.40 3.85 30.97
CA LEU A 38 -13.61 4.19 30.22
C LEU A 38 -14.38 2.93 29.81
N THR A 39 -13.68 1.84 29.45
CA THR A 39 -14.30 0.55 29.15
C THR A 39 -14.93 -0.07 30.40
N ALA A 40 -14.29 0.05 31.57
CA ALA A 40 -14.86 -0.40 32.85
C ALA A 40 -16.05 0.45 33.32
N MET A 41 -16.04 1.77 33.11
CA MET A 41 -17.17 2.64 33.45
C MET A 41 -18.36 2.50 32.48
N ILE A 42 -18.11 2.26 31.18
CA ILE A 42 -19.15 2.03 30.18
C ILE A 42 -19.76 0.62 30.32
N LEU A 43 -18.99 -0.38 30.77
CA LEU A 43 -19.52 -1.72 31.11
C LEU A 43 -20.51 -1.72 32.29
N VAL A 44 -20.44 -0.72 33.18
CA VAL A 44 -21.30 -0.61 34.37
C VAL A 44 -22.49 0.35 34.17
N ALA A 45 -22.38 1.31 33.24
CA ALA A 45 -23.43 2.26 32.94
C ALA A 45 -23.81 2.22 31.45
N GLN A 46 -24.72 1.31 31.07
CA GLN A 46 -25.93 1.54 30.24
C GLN A 46 -26.44 0.23 29.61
N VAL A 47 -27.55 -0.28 30.15
CA VAL A 47 -28.41 -1.35 29.61
C VAL A 47 -29.36 -0.77 28.54
N LEU A 48 -28.82 -0.01 27.58
CA LEU A 48 -29.58 0.46 26.42
C LEU A 48 -29.02 -0.16 25.16
N VAL A 49 -29.93 -0.84 24.45
CA VAL A 49 -29.70 -1.72 23.30
C VAL A 49 -29.10 -0.94 22.14
N ILE A 50 -27.83 -1.22 21.80
CA ILE A 50 -27.15 -0.69 20.60
C ILE A 50 -26.28 -1.81 19.98
N GLN A 51 -26.28 -1.92 18.64
CA GLN A 51 -26.33 -3.22 17.95
C GLN A 51 -25.58 -3.29 16.58
N GLY A 52 -24.39 -3.96 16.47
CA GLY A 52 -23.27 -4.27 15.47
C GLY A 52 -23.18 -5.36 14.42
N GLN A 53 -22.10 -5.30 13.61
CA GLN A 53 -21.68 -6.26 12.57
C GLN A 53 -20.34 -6.95 12.91
N THR A 54 -20.09 -8.18 12.44
CA THR A 54 -18.94 -9.03 12.82
C THR A 54 -18.24 -9.73 11.67
N ALA A 55 -16.94 -9.97 11.84
CA ALA A 55 -16.14 -10.93 11.06
C ALA A 55 -16.55 -12.40 11.37
N THR A 56 -17.74 -12.81 10.94
CA THR A 56 -18.26 -14.17 11.11
C THR A 56 -18.83 -14.71 9.81
N GLY A 57 -18.85 -16.03 9.67
CA GLY A 57 -19.55 -16.71 8.58
C GLY A 57 -20.98 -17.10 8.96
N ARG A 58 -21.65 -17.80 8.06
CA ARG A 58 -23.02 -18.34 8.23
C ARG A 58 -23.16 -19.71 7.57
N ILE A 59 -24.08 -20.53 8.07
CA ILE A 59 -24.47 -21.79 7.45
C ILE A 59 -25.93 -21.66 7.00
N LEU A 60 -26.25 -22.03 5.77
CA LEU A 60 -27.62 -22.01 5.25
C LEU A 60 -27.91 -23.29 4.46
N GLY A 61 -29.17 -23.61 4.28
CA GLY A 61 -29.56 -24.78 3.50
C GLY A 61 -31.05 -25.02 3.48
N THR A 62 -31.43 -26.13 2.84
CA THR A 62 -32.80 -26.63 2.80
C THR A 62 -32.83 -28.07 3.30
N VAL A 63 -33.88 -28.41 4.05
CA VAL A 63 -34.17 -29.78 4.47
C VAL A 63 -35.35 -30.30 3.66
N ARG A 64 -35.19 -31.46 3.03
CA ARG A 64 -36.19 -32.13 2.19
C ARG A 64 -36.38 -33.58 2.61
N ASP A 65 -37.42 -34.22 2.12
CA ASP A 65 -37.59 -35.67 2.20
C ASP A 65 -37.04 -36.39 0.95
N SER A 66 -37.07 -37.72 0.96
CA SER A 66 -36.63 -38.56 -0.16
C SER A 66 -37.45 -38.40 -1.46
N THR A 67 -38.59 -37.71 -1.42
CA THR A 67 -39.41 -37.38 -2.60
C THR A 67 -39.07 -36.00 -3.17
N GLY A 68 -38.22 -35.23 -2.48
CA GLY A 68 -37.85 -33.86 -2.83
C GLY A 68 -38.78 -32.80 -2.25
N ALA A 69 -39.76 -33.17 -1.42
CA ALA A 69 -40.64 -32.23 -0.74
C ALA A 69 -39.91 -31.55 0.42
N VAL A 70 -40.15 -30.26 0.64
CA VAL A 70 -39.50 -29.49 1.71
C VAL A 70 -40.07 -29.85 3.10
N LEU A 71 -39.20 -29.90 4.12
CA LEU A 71 -39.56 -30.29 5.48
C LEU A 71 -39.54 -29.09 6.44
N PRO A 72 -40.70 -28.45 6.73
CA PRO A 72 -40.79 -27.41 7.74
C PRO A 72 -40.73 -27.98 9.16
N GLY A 73 -40.20 -27.20 10.12
CA GLY A 73 -40.13 -27.61 11.52
C GLY A 73 -38.98 -28.57 11.88
N ALA A 74 -38.08 -28.88 10.95
CA ALA A 74 -36.89 -29.67 11.22
C ALA A 74 -35.89 -28.87 12.05
N THR A 75 -35.34 -29.48 13.10
CA THR A 75 -34.32 -28.86 13.96
C THR A 75 -32.94 -29.09 13.38
N VAL A 76 -32.19 -28.02 13.15
CA VAL A 76 -30.82 -28.05 12.61
C VAL A 76 -29.84 -27.51 13.65
N SER A 77 -28.84 -28.32 14.02
CA SER A 77 -27.80 -27.96 15.01
C SER A 77 -26.41 -27.99 14.38
N ALA A 78 -25.66 -26.89 14.51
CA ALA A 78 -24.25 -26.81 14.15
C ALA A 78 -23.37 -26.82 15.40
N THR A 79 -22.51 -27.83 15.52
CA THR A 79 -21.57 -28.01 16.64
C THR A 79 -20.15 -27.73 16.17
N SER A 80 -19.50 -26.72 16.75
CA SER A 80 -18.08 -26.44 16.49
C SER A 80 -17.21 -27.62 16.89
N LEU A 81 -16.36 -28.09 15.98
CA LEU A 81 -15.42 -29.16 16.27
C LEU A 81 -14.28 -28.70 17.20
N GLU A 82 -13.95 -27.40 17.19
CA GLU A 82 -12.88 -26.78 17.98
C GLU A 82 -13.31 -26.44 19.42
N THR A 83 -14.50 -25.85 19.57
CA THR A 83 -14.97 -25.29 20.85
C THR A 83 -16.14 -26.03 21.46
N ARG A 84 -16.74 -26.99 20.72
CA ARG A 84 -17.99 -27.69 21.09
C ARG A 84 -19.18 -26.75 21.33
N ALA A 85 -19.08 -25.48 20.92
CA ALA A 85 -20.20 -24.56 20.93
C ALA A 85 -21.27 -25.03 19.94
N VAL A 86 -22.53 -25.02 20.37
CA VAL A 86 -23.68 -25.47 19.57
C VAL A 86 -24.57 -24.28 19.24
N ARG A 87 -24.96 -24.15 17.97
CA ARG A 87 -26.04 -23.26 17.52
C ARG A 87 -27.15 -24.08 16.88
N THR A 88 -28.39 -23.84 17.30
CA THR A 88 -29.57 -24.58 16.83
C THR A 88 -30.59 -23.61 16.24
N VAL A 89 -31.17 -23.99 15.11
CA VAL A 89 -32.26 -23.30 14.42
C VAL A 89 -33.32 -24.30 13.96
N VAL A 90 -34.49 -23.82 13.55
CA VAL A 90 -35.58 -24.64 13.01
C VAL A 90 -35.88 -24.19 11.59
N THR A 91 -36.20 -25.11 10.68
CA THR A 91 -36.57 -24.79 9.30
C THR A 91 -37.90 -24.04 9.21
N ASP A 92 -37.99 -23.11 8.27
CA ASP A 92 -39.20 -22.34 7.99
C ASP A 92 -40.22 -23.11 7.13
N VAL A 93 -41.30 -22.43 6.72
CA VAL A 93 -42.37 -23.02 5.89
C VAL A 93 -41.91 -23.49 4.51
N ALA A 94 -40.77 -22.99 4.02
CA ALA A 94 -40.14 -23.42 2.78
C ALA A 94 -39.10 -24.53 3.02
N GLY A 95 -39.00 -25.06 4.25
CA GLY A 95 -38.00 -26.04 4.67
C GLY A 95 -36.57 -25.50 4.67
N THR A 96 -36.39 -24.17 4.64
CA THR A 96 -35.08 -23.53 4.62
C THR A 96 -34.63 -23.15 6.04
N TYR A 97 -33.32 -23.11 6.27
CA TYR A 97 -32.75 -22.70 7.54
C TYR A 97 -31.50 -21.84 7.34
N GLN A 98 -31.18 -21.04 8.36
CA GLN A 98 -29.96 -20.24 8.38
C GLN A 98 -29.42 -20.09 9.81
N ILE A 99 -28.17 -20.50 10.02
CA ILE A 99 -27.40 -20.28 11.24
C ILE A 99 -26.48 -19.09 11.00
N LEU A 100 -26.82 -17.96 11.62
CA LEU A 100 -26.13 -16.68 11.45
C LEU A 100 -24.93 -16.55 12.38
N SER A 101 -23.90 -15.82 11.94
CA SER A 101 -22.76 -15.32 12.72
C SER A 101 -22.08 -16.36 13.60
N ILE A 102 -21.55 -17.37 12.93
CA ILE A 102 -20.75 -18.41 13.55
C ILE A 102 -19.26 -18.14 13.22
N ALA A 103 -18.37 -18.45 14.16
CA ALA A 103 -16.93 -18.22 13.98
C ALA A 103 -16.40 -19.05 12.80
N ALA A 104 -15.33 -18.58 12.15
CA ALA A 104 -14.66 -19.40 11.15
C ALA A 104 -14.15 -20.71 11.79
N GLY A 105 -14.27 -21.83 11.07
CA GLY A 105 -13.87 -23.15 11.53
C GLY A 105 -14.78 -24.27 11.03
N ASP A 106 -14.50 -25.49 11.49
CA ASP A 106 -15.24 -26.69 11.08
C ASP A 106 -16.37 -27.03 12.05
N TYR A 107 -17.52 -27.40 11.48
CA TYR A 107 -18.75 -27.71 12.21
C TYR A 107 -19.30 -29.08 11.80
N ALA A 108 -19.82 -29.83 12.78
CA ALA A 108 -20.76 -30.91 12.51
C ALA A 108 -22.17 -30.33 12.47
N VAL A 109 -22.87 -30.45 11.34
CA VAL A 109 -24.23 -29.94 11.15
C VAL A 109 -25.19 -31.12 11.07
N GLU A 110 -26.20 -31.12 11.92
CA GLU A 110 -27.16 -32.21 12.09
C GLU A 110 -28.58 -31.69 11.88
N ALA A 111 -29.39 -32.39 11.08
CA ALA A 111 -30.81 -32.10 10.87
C ALA A 111 -31.67 -33.25 11.40
N THR A 112 -32.69 -32.90 12.20
CA THR A 112 -33.59 -33.86 12.87
C THR A 112 -35.04 -33.43 12.73
N LEU A 113 -35.94 -34.39 12.50
CA LEU A 113 -37.39 -34.17 12.48
C LEU A 113 -38.10 -35.45 12.95
N SER A 114 -39.12 -35.32 13.78
CA SER A 114 -39.87 -36.48 14.30
C SER A 114 -40.46 -37.32 13.16
N GLY A 115 -40.26 -38.65 13.21
CA GLY A 115 -40.66 -39.59 12.15
C GLY A 115 -39.65 -39.77 11.01
N PHE A 116 -38.53 -39.04 11.04
CA PHE A 116 -37.42 -39.15 10.10
C PHE A 116 -36.13 -39.59 10.78
N GLN A 117 -35.21 -40.18 10.01
CA GLN A 117 -33.85 -40.46 10.45
C GLN A 117 -33.04 -39.16 10.56
N THR A 118 -32.12 -39.10 11.53
CA THR A 118 -31.16 -38.01 11.68
C THR A 118 -30.16 -38.03 10.52
N ALA A 119 -29.93 -36.87 9.91
CA ALA A 119 -28.89 -36.69 8.90
C ALA A 119 -27.79 -35.77 9.43
N THR A 120 -26.53 -36.21 9.31
CA THR A 120 -25.36 -35.43 9.74
C THR A 120 -24.42 -35.19 8.57
N ARG A 121 -23.96 -33.94 8.45
CA ARG A 121 -22.85 -33.54 7.58
C ARG A 121 -21.68 -33.06 8.44
N SER A 122 -20.51 -33.66 8.27
CA SER A 122 -19.30 -33.28 9.01
C SER A 122 -18.04 -33.66 8.21
N PRO A 123 -17.05 -32.76 8.09
CA PRO A 123 -17.07 -31.36 8.51
C PRO A 123 -17.80 -30.45 7.48
N VAL A 124 -18.47 -29.41 7.99
CA VAL A 124 -18.91 -28.24 7.22
C VAL A 124 -18.02 -27.06 7.60
N THR A 125 -17.13 -26.66 6.69
CA THR A 125 -16.18 -25.56 6.91
C THR A 125 -16.86 -24.21 6.70
N VAL A 126 -16.75 -23.32 7.68
CA VAL A 126 -17.21 -21.93 7.63
C VAL A 126 -16.02 -21.00 7.60
N THR A 127 -16.02 -20.04 6.67
CA THR A 127 -14.91 -19.09 6.48
C THR A 127 -15.37 -17.64 6.67
N VAL A 128 -14.44 -16.72 6.87
CA VAL A 128 -14.69 -15.30 7.16
C VAL A 128 -15.52 -14.64 6.07
N GLY A 129 -16.63 -14.01 6.48
CA GLY A 129 -17.53 -13.27 5.58
C GLY A 129 -18.24 -14.13 4.52
N ALA A 130 -18.20 -15.46 4.62
CA ALA A 130 -18.79 -16.37 3.64
C ALA A 130 -20.00 -17.15 4.18
N ALA A 131 -20.74 -17.75 3.25
CA ALA A 131 -21.87 -18.64 3.54
C ALA A 131 -21.53 -20.09 3.13
N ALA A 132 -21.62 -21.02 4.07
CA ALA A 132 -21.55 -22.45 3.78
C ALA A 132 -22.96 -22.99 3.51
N VAL A 133 -23.12 -23.79 2.44
CA VAL A 133 -24.40 -24.43 2.11
C VAL A 133 -24.39 -25.87 2.59
N ALA A 134 -25.39 -26.27 3.40
CA ALA A 134 -25.56 -27.64 3.85
C ALA A 134 -27.03 -28.07 3.66
N ASN A 135 -27.32 -28.78 2.56
CA ASN A 135 -28.66 -29.30 2.30
C ASN A 135 -28.81 -30.72 2.88
N PHE A 136 -29.99 -31.05 3.39
CA PHE A 136 -30.28 -32.36 3.97
C PHE A 136 -31.48 -33.00 3.29
N ASP A 137 -31.36 -34.28 2.94
CA ASP A 137 -32.48 -35.11 2.51
C ASP A 137 -32.73 -36.15 3.61
N LEU A 138 -33.84 -36.02 4.34
CA LEU A 138 -34.21 -36.90 5.43
C LEU A 138 -35.02 -38.09 4.90
N SER A 139 -34.61 -39.29 5.29
CA SER A 139 -35.34 -40.52 4.99
C SER A 139 -36.34 -40.87 6.10
N LEU A 140 -37.48 -41.45 5.74
CA LEU A 140 -38.47 -41.94 6.71
C LEU A 140 -37.89 -43.10 7.52
N GLY A 141 -37.95 -43.04 8.86
CA GLY A 141 -37.44 -44.10 9.73
C GLY A 141 -37.42 -43.71 11.22
N GLY A 142 -37.33 -44.72 12.10
CA GLY A 142 -37.21 -44.49 13.54
C GLY A 142 -35.89 -43.81 13.92
N VAL A 143 -35.90 -43.08 15.04
CA VAL A 143 -34.85 -42.16 15.55
C VAL A 143 -33.47 -42.82 15.80
N THR A 144 -33.31 -44.13 15.62
CA THR A 144 -32.14 -44.90 16.06
C THR A 144 -31.05 -45.14 15.01
N GLN A 145 -31.11 -44.54 13.81
CA GLN A 145 -30.10 -44.74 12.77
C GLN A 145 -29.55 -43.41 12.24
N ASP A 146 -28.30 -43.10 12.58
CA ASP A 146 -27.56 -41.94 12.07
C ASP A 146 -27.07 -42.23 10.65
N VAL A 147 -27.47 -41.42 9.66
CA VAL A 147 -26.90 -41.45 8.31
C VAL A 147 -25.89 -40.31 8.19
N THR A 148 -24.59 -40.67 8.16
CA THR A 148 -23.52 -39.71 7.85
C THR A 148 -23.40 -39.57 6.34
N VAL A 149 -23.78 -38.42 5.79
CA VAL A 149 -23.65 -38.12 4.36
C VAL A 149 -22.32 -37.41 4.12
N THR A 150 -21.33 -38.12 3.56
CA THR A 150 -20.00 -37.59 3.21
C THR A 150 -19.96 -36.96 1.80
N SER A 151 -21.01 -36.26 1.35
CA SER A 151 -20.98 -35.57 0.06
C SER A 151 -20.27 -34.22 0.16
N GLU A 152 -19.33 -33.95 -0.77
CA GLU A 152 -18.61 -32.67 -0.86
C GLU A 152 -19.60 -31.51 -1.02
N VAL A 153 -19.41 -30.44 -0.23
CA VAL A 153 -20.15 -29.18 -0.38
C VAL A 153 -19.83 -28.56 -1.74
N PRO A 154 -20.83 -28.10 -2.53
CA PRO A 154 -20.60 -27.47 -3.84
C PRO A 154 -19.51 -26.40 -3.79
N GLN A 155 -18.64 -26.38 -4.80
CA GLN A 155 -17.56 -25.38 -4.88
C GLN A 155 -18.02 -24.02 -5.43
N VAL A 156 -19.16 -24.01 -6.08
CA VAL A 156 -19.67 -22.85 -6.81
C VAL A 156 -20.51 -21.99 -5.89
N ASN A 157 -20.28 -20.68 -5.95
CA ASN A 157 -21.13 -19.72 -5.29
C ASN A 157 -22.26 -19.31 -6.23
N THR A 158 -23.50 -19.70 -5.92
CA THR A 158 -24.69 -19.42 -6.74
C THR A 158 -25.46 -18.18 -6.28
N ILE A 159 -25.02 -17.52 -5.20
CA ILE A 159 -25.80 -16.48 -4.50
C ILE A 159 -25.10 -15.11 -4.53
N ASP A 160 -23.84 -15.05 -4.10
CA ASP A 160 -23.10 -13.79 -3.88
C ASP A 160 -22.24 -13.44 -5.10
N ALA A 161 -22.51 -12.28 -5.71
CA ALA A 161 -21.85 -11.79 -6.92
C ALA A 161 -20.50 -11.09 -6.65
N SER A 162 -20.10 -10.95 -5.39
CA SER A 162 -18.78 -10.43 -5.05
C SER A 162 -17.68 -11.26 -5.68
N LEU A 163 -16.72 -10.55 -6.27
CA LEU A 163 -15.51 -11.14 -6.82
C LEU A 163 -14.40 -11.06 -5.78
N GLY A 164 -13.64 -12.14 -5.66
CA GLY A 164 -12.60 -12.25 -4.66
C GLY A 164 -12.24 -13.69 -4.35
N GLY A 165 -11.32 -13.86 -3.41
CA GLY A 165 -10.90 -15.18 -2.95
C GLY A 165 -10.55 -15.19 -1.48
N LEU A 166 -10.62 -16.40 -0.93
CA LEU A 166 -10.15 -16.72 0.41
C LEU A 166 -8.70 -17.21 0.29
N VAL A 167 -7.85 -16.69 1.15
CA VAL A 167 -6.54 -17.26 1.46
C VAL A 167 -6.67 -17.91 2.83
N GLY A 168 -6.73 -19.23 2.84
CA GLY A 168 -6.95 -20.03 4.03
C GLY A 168 -5.69 -20.25 4.85
N GLU A 169 -5.86 -20.79 6.06
CA GLU A 169 -4.78 -21.02 7.02
C GLU A 169 -3.60 -21.81 6.46
N ARG A 170 -3.91 -22.79 5.61
CA ARG A 170 -2.90 -23.63 4.95
C ARG A 170 -2.02 -22.81 4.02
N GLU A 171 -2.62 -21.97 3.18
CA GLU A 171 -1.91 -21.10 2.24
C GLU A 171 -1.03 -20.09 3.00
N VAL A 172 -1.57 -19.47 4.06
CA VAL A 172 -0.84 -18.54 4.94
C VAL A 172 0.41 -19.18 5.55
N ARG A 173 0.33 -20.46 5.95
CA ARG A 173 1.44 -21.16 6.62
C ARG A 173 2.43 -21.80 5.66
N GLU A 174 1.97 -22.40 4.57
CA GLU A 174 2.76 -23.31 3.72
C GLU A 174 3.31 -22.67 2.45
N LEU A 175 2.73 -21.57 1.98
CA LEU A 175 3.28 -20.89 0.80
C LEU A 175 4.54 -20.10 1.17
N PRO A 176 5.52 -20.01 0.26
CA PRO A 176 6.73 -19.22 0.48
C PRO A 176 6.38 -17.74 0.64
N LEU A 177 6.86 -17.12 1.72
CA LEU A 177 6.63 -15.72 2.04
C LEU A 177 7.92 -15.03 2.46
N ASN A 178 8.42 -14.12 1.62
CA ASN A 178 9.66 -13.41 1.93
C ASN A 178 9.40 -12.40 3.05
N GLY A 179 10.10 -12.53 4.18
CA GLY A 179 9.88 -11.70 5.38
C GLY A 179 8.62 -12.07 6.16
N ARG A 180 7.92 -13.16 5.78
CA ARG A 180 6.66 -13.60 6.41
C ARG A 180 5.59 -12.50 6.47
N ASP A 181 5.47 -11.73 5.38
CA ASP A 181 4.39 -10.76 5.18
C ASP A 181 3.20 -11.45 4.49
N TRP A 182 2.09 -11.56 5.23
CA TRP A 182 0.89 -12.25 4.76
C TRP A 182 0.13 -11.48 3.66
N LEU A 183 0.32 -10.16 3.54
CA LEU A 183 -0.33 -9.36 2.48
C LEU A 183 0.19 -9.73 1.09
N GLN A 184 1.38 -10.33 0.96
CA GLN A 184 1.88 -10.83 -0.33
C GLN A 184 0.94 -11.86 -0.95
N LEU A 185 0.23 -12.65 -0.13
CA LEU A 185 -0.72 -13.66 -0.59
C LEU A 185 -2.00 -13.05 -1.19
N THR A 186 -2.29 -11.77 -0.92
CA THR A 186 -3.40 -11.08 -1.61
C THR A 186 -3.19 -11.03 -3.11
N THR A 187 -1.93 -11.03 -3.56
CA THR A 187 -1.56 -10.95 -4.97
C THR A 187 -1.77 -12.25 -5.75
N LEU A 188 -2.20 -13.32 -5.05
CA LEU A 188 -2.64 -14.59 -5.65
C LEU A 188 -4.04 -14.50 -6.27
N GLU A 189 -4.81 -13.46 -5.95
CA GLU A 189 -6.15 -13.24 -6.49
C GLU A 189 -6.10 -12.51 -7.84
N ALA A 190 -7.00 -12.88 -8.76
CA ALA A 190 -7.15 -12.14 -10.01
C ALA A 190 -7.54 -10.69 -9.76
N GLY A 191 -7.00 -9.78 -10.57
CA GLY A 191 -7.22 -8.34 -10.44
C GLY A 191 -6.42 -7.66 -9.33
N VAL A 192 -5.61 -8.39 -8.55
CA VAL A 192 -4.76 -7.83 -7.48
C VAL A 192 -3.30 -7.77 -7.90
N LYS A 193 -2.67 -6.63 -7.64
CA LYS A 193 -1.27 -6.36 -7.97
C LYS A 193 -0.59 -5.67 -6.80
N GLY A 194 0.58 -6.15 -6.40
CA GLY A 194 1.37 -5.55 -5.32
C GLY A 194 2.66 -4.89 -5.81
N GLY A 195 3.21 -3.99 -5.00
CA GLY A 195 4.57 -3.46 -5.16
C GLY A 195 4.78 -2.56 -6.39
N ILE A 196 3.70 -2.03 -6.97
CA ILE A 196 3.80 -1.12 -8.13
C ILE A 196 4.31 0.25 -7.67
N GLY A 197 5.36 0.74 -8.31
CA GLY A 197 5.89 2.08 -8.02
C GLY A 197 6.54 2.24 -6.64
N GLN A 198 6.73 1.14 -5.90
CA GLN A 198 7.45 1.17 -4.63
C GLN A 198 8.95 1.35 -4.87
N GLN A 199 9.54 2.29 -4.14
CA GLN A 199 10.98 2.54 -4.17
C GLN A 199 11.74 1.30 -3.69
N SER A 200 12.85 0.97 -4.36
CA SER A 200 13.75 -0.08 -3.89
C SER A 200 14.21 0.22 -2.46
N ALA A 201 14.42 -0.82 -1.65
CA ALA A 201 14.97 -0.69 -0.31
C ALA A 201 16.35 0.02 -0.28
N ALA A 202 17.10 0.03 -1.39
CA ALA A 202 18.36 0.76 -1.53
C ALA A 202 18.18 2.24 -1.90
N SER A 203 16.97 2.64 -2.31
CA SER A 203 16.63 4.01 -2.66
C SER A 203 16.12 4.74 -1.41
N PHE A 204 16.88 5.72 -0.95
CA PHE A 204 16.45 6.62 0.11
C PHE A 204 15.22 7.45 -0.34
N SER A 205 14.22 7.56 0.53
CA SER A 205 13.00 8.37 0.34
C SER A 205 12.75 9.22 1.58
N ASN A 206 12.41 10.49 1.41
CA ASN A 206 11.96 11.38 2.48
C ASN A 206 10.42 11.50 2.55
N SER A 207 9.71 10.56 1.92
CA SER A 207 8.26 10.57 1.78
C SER A 207 7.67 9.16 1.85
N ARG A 208 8.42 8.19 2.38
CA ARG A 208 7.94 6.83 2.59
C ARG A 208 6.84 6.79 3.64
N ALA A 209 6.97 7.54 4.73
CA ALA A 209 5.87 7.73 5.69
C ALA A 209 4.62 8.25 4.96
N ALA A 210 4.72 9.34 4.22
CA ALA A 210 3.57 9.96 3.52
C ALA A 210 2.77 8.99 2.61
N ARG A 211 3.36 7.88 2.13
CA ARG A 211 2.70 6.89 1.27
C ARG A 211 2.24 5.62 1.99
N GLY A 212 2.65 5.44 3.23
CA GLY A 212 2.52 4.20 3.96
C GLY A 212 3.66 3.20 3.77
N ASN A 213 3.79 2.31 4.74
CA ASN A 213 4.91 1.37 4.87
C ASN A 213 4.61 -0.06 4.39
N GLY A 214 3.33 -0.41 4.21
CA GLY A 214 2.93 -1.73 3.73
C GLY A 214 3.08 -1.94 2.24
N LEU A 215 2.79 -3.17 1.79
CA LEU A 215 2.77 -3.54 0.38
C LEU A 215 1.67 -2.78 -0.36
N ALA A 216 2.02 -1.81 -1.22
CA ALA A 216 1.02 -1.07 -1.99
C ALA A 216 0.26 -1.99 -2.96
N LEU A 217 -1.06 -2.12 -2.78
CA LEU A 217 -1.93 -2.98 -3.59
C LEU A 217 -2.81 -2.16 -4.55
N SER A 218 -2.75 -2.42 -5.86
CA SER A 218 -3.80 -1.99 -6.80
C SER A 218 -4.77 -3.14 -7.03
N ILE A 219 -6.04 -2.92 -6.70
CA ILE A 219 -7.11 -3.93 -6.82
C ILE A 219 -8.13 -3.46 -7.86
N SER A 220 -8.30 -4.26 -8.92
CA SER A 220 -9.22 -3.97 -10.03
C SER A 220 -9.02 -2.58 -10.64
N GLY A 221 -7.76 -2.15 -10.78
CA GLY A 221 -7.41 -0.86 -11.41
C GLY A 221 -7.63 0.37 -10.54
N ASN A 222 -7.82 0.21 -9.23
CA ASN A 222 -7.91 1.32 -8.28
C ASN A 222 -6.55 1.79 -7.78
N ARG A 223 -6.52 3.04 -7.28
CA ARG A 223 -5.36 3.58 -6.56
C ARG A 223 -5.09 2.78 -5.28
N PRO A 224 -3.83 2.61 -4.85
CA PRO A 224 -3.50 1.88 -3.62
C PRO A 224 -4.15 2.42 -2.34
N THR A 225 -4.40 3.74 -2.30
CA THR A 225 -5.08 4.46 -1.20
C THR A 225 -6.59 4.24 -1.18
N GLY A 226 -7.16 3.56 -2.18
CA GLY A 226 -8.60 3.29 -2.29
C GLY A 226 -9.05 1.98 -1.62
N ASN A 227 -8.13 1.19 -1.06
CA ASN A 227 -8.44 -0.09 -0.42
C ASN A 227 -8.66 0.07 1.09
N VAL A 228 -9.40 -0.85 1.69
CA VAL A 228 -9.56 -0.93 3.15
C VAL A 228 -9.05 -2.28 3.68
N PHE A 229 -8.32 -2.23 4.78
CA PHE A 229 -7.76 -3.39 5.47
C PHE A 229 -8.46 -3.54 6.82
N LEU A 230 -9.04 -4.72 7.04
CA LEU A 230 -9.79 -5.06 8.23
C LEU A 230 -9.12 -6.24 8.93
N VAL A 231 -8.94 -6.16 10.24
CA VAL A 231 -8.54 -7.29 11.08
C VAL A 231 -9.53 -7.45 12.22
N ASP A 232 -10.15 -8.62 12.33
CA ASP A 232 -11.29 -8.86 13.23
C ASP A 232 -12.43 -7.82 13.07
N GLY A 233 -12.50 -7.14 11.91
CA GLY A 233 -13.48 -6.10 11.59
C GLY A 233 -13.05 -4.66 11.92
N LEU A 234 -11.91 -4.46 12.60
CA LEU A 234 -11.32 -3.13 12.83
C LEU A 234 -10.57 -2.65 11.59
N VAL A 235 -10.73 -1.39 11.20
CA VAL A 235 -9.90 -0.78 10.13
C VAL A 235 -8.49 -0.58 10.65
N VAL A 236 -7.52 -1.14 9.91
CA VAL A 236 -6.08 -1.09 10.24
C VAL A 236 -5.26 -0.46 9.11
N ASN A 237 -5.90 0.29 8.20
CA ASN A 237 -5.17 1.15 7.28
C ASN A 237 -4.21 2.06 8.07
N ASP A 238 -3.05 2.36 7.50
CA ASP A 238 -2.16 3.34 8.12
C ASP A 238 -2.69 4.78 7.96
N PHE A 239 -1.96 5.75 8.52
CA PHE A 239 -2.31 7.17 8.49
C PHE A 239 -2.40 7.76 7.07
N ALA A 240 -1.70 7.19 6.09
CA ALA A 240 -1.77 7.59 4.68
C ALA A 240 -2.98 6.95 3.96
N ASN A 241 -3.86 6.28 4.72
CA ASN A 241 -4.93 5.43 4.23
C ASN A 241 -4.40 4.30 3.32
N ALA A 242 -3.16 3.86 3.54
CA ALA A 242 -2.49 2.84 2.75
C ALA A 242 -2.50 1.47 3.46
N SER A 243 -1.79 0.50 2.88
CA SER A 243 -1.70 -0.87 3.38
C SER A 243 -0.89 -0.91 4.68
N PRO A 244 -1.31 -1.68 5.71
CA PRO A 244 -0.55 -1.79 6.95
C PRO A 244 0.82 -2.41 6.71
N GLY A 245 1.82 -1.91 7.41
CA GLY A 245 3.18 -2.45 7.40
C GLY A 245 4.14 -1.59 8.22
N SER A 246 5.31 -2.15 8.49
CA SER A 246 6.30 -1.61 9.42
C SER A 246 7.43 -0.83 8.73
N GLY A 247 8.29 -0.19 9.52
CA GLY A 247 9.54 0.44 9.07
C GLY A 247 10.47 -0.49 8.28
N LEU A 248 10.29 -1.82 8.35
CA LEU A 248 11.02 -2.81 7.55
C LEU A 248 10.31 -3.24 6.25
N ASN A 249 9.17 -2.64 5.91
CA ASN A 249 8.31 -2.97 4.76
C ASN A 249 7.72 -4.39 4.82
N VAL A 250 7.40 -4.88 6.02
CA VAL A 250 6.71 -6.15 6.20
C VAL A 250 5.49 -5.95 7.10
N ASN A 251 4.55 -6.89 7.04
CA ASN A 251 3.41 -6.95 7.92
C ASN A 251 3.40 -8.33 8.60
N LEU A 252 3.96 -8.40 9.80
CA LEU A 252 4.13 -9.64 10.56
C LEU A 252 2.78 -10.21 11.05
N GLY A 253 2.84 -11.40 11.67
CA GLY A 253 1.67 -12.07 12.24
C GLY A 253 1.16 -13.25 11.42
N VAL A 254 2.02 -13.88 10.61
CA VAL A 254 1.67 -15.12 9.89
C VAL A 254 1.26 -16.25 10.87
N GLU A 255 1.83 -16.30 12.09
CA GLU A 255 1.35 -17.24 13.10
C GLU A 255 0.04 -16.79 13.78
N ALA A 256 -0.29 -15.50 13.80
CA ALA A 256 -1.53 -14.99 14.38
C ALA A 256 -2.74 -15.08 13.43
N VAL A 257 -2.54 -14.83 12.13
CA VAL A 257 -3.61 -14.83 11.13
C VAL A 257 -4.11 -16.25 10.87
N ARG A 258 -5.43 -16.44 10.97
CA ARG A 258 -6.10 -17.70 10.64
C ARG A 258 -6.36 -17.79 9.15
N GLU A 259 -7.04 -16.79 8.60
CA GLU A 259 -7.40 -16.70 7.18
C GLU A 259 -7.78 -15.27 6.86
N PHE A 260 -7.77 -14.92 5.57
CA PHE A 260 -8.28 -13.64 5.12
C PHE A 260 -8.95 -13.76 3.76
N ARG A 261 -9.87 -12.84 3.48
CA ARG A 261 -10.58 -12.73 2.21
C ARG A 261 -10.23 -11.42 1.54
N VAL A 262 -10.01 -11.47 0.22
CA VAL A 262 -9.82 -10.29 -0.62
C VAL A 262 -11.06 -10.12 -1.50
N LEU A 263 -11.78 -9.03 -1.34
CA LEU A 263 -12.90 -8.64 -2.20
C LEU A 263 -12.38 -7.65 -3.23
N THR A 264 -12.40 -8.02 -4.50
CA THR A 264 -11.77 -7.25 -5.58
C THR A 264 -12.75 -6.37 -6.35
N ASN A 265 -14.03 -6.74 -6.36
CA ASN A 265 -15.08 -6.01 -7.04
C ASN A 265 -16.45 -6.41 -6.48
N GLU A 266 -17.40 -5.48 -6.51
CA GLU A 266 -18.79 -5.68 -6.12
C GLU A 266 -18.98 -6.29 -4.72
N TYR A 267 -18.42 -5.64 -3.70
CA TYR A 267 -18.70 -6.02 -2.32
C TYR A 267 -20.03 -5.44 -1.83
N THR A 268 -20.69 -6.20 -0.98
CA THR A 268 -21.97 -5.91 -0.30
C THR A 268 -21.98 -4.57 0.43
N ALA A 269 -23.16 -3.96 0.59
CA ALA A 269 -23.32 -2.61 1.13
C ALA A 269 -22.80 -2.44 2.57
N GLU A 270 -22.58 -3.56 3.27
CA GLU A 270 -21.92 -3.59 4.57
C GLU A 270 -20.51 -2.99 4.55
N TYR A 271 -19.76 -3.22 3.48
CA TYR A 271 -18.43 -2.65 3.30
C TYR A 271 -18.49 -1.24 2.69
N GLY A 272 -17.75 -0.33 3.29
CA GLY A 272 -17.54 1.05 2.82
C GLY A 272 -16.12 1.50 3.12
N ARG A 273 -15.87 2.81 3.10
CA ARG A 273 -14.51 3.39 3.21
C ARG A 273 -13.56 2.97 2.06
N SER A 274 -14.07 2.29 1.04
CA SER A 274 -13.28 1.72 -0.04
C SER A 274 -13.96 1.96 -1.37
N THR A 275 -13.14 2.30 -2.36
CA THR A 275 -13.49 2.28 -3.78
C THR A 275 -12.66 1.28 -4.58
N GLY A 276 -11.58 0.79 -3.97
CA GLY A 276 -10.76 -0.33 -4.42
C GLY A 276 -11.28 -1.65 -3.89
N GLY A 277 -10.40 -2.44 -3.28
CA GLY A 277 -10.74 -3.71 -2.66
C GLY A 277 -10.82 -3.66 -1.13
N VAL A 278 -11.44 -4.70 -0.57
CA VAL A 278 -11.53 -4.93 0.87
C VAL A 278 -10.70 -6.17 1.21
N VAL A 279 -9.71 -6.04 2.08
CA VAL A 279 -8.96 -7.18 2.63
C VAL A 279 -9.40 -7.37 4.07
N THR A 280 -10.03 -8.50 4.39
CA THR A 280 -10.54 -8.78 5.74
C THR A 280 -9.93 -10.05 6.30
N ALA A 281 -9.15 -9.90 7.37
CA ALA A 281 -8.44 -10.96 8.06
C ALA A 281 -9.02 -11.22 9.46
N VAL A 282 -8.80 -12.42 9.98
CA VAL A 282 -9.17 -12.80 11.34
C VAL A 282 -8.00 -13.46 12.06
N TYR A 283 -7.82 -13.11 13.33
CA TYR A 283 -6.83 -13.79 14.18
C TYR A 283 -7.35 -15.15 14.65
N LYS A 284 -6.43 -16.08 14.88
CA LYS A 284 -6.69 -17.37 15.53
C LYS A 284 -7.26 -17.17 16.93
N SER A 285 -8.14 -18.10 17.31
CA SER A 285 -8.75 -18.19 18.63
C SER A 285 -8.19 -19.38 19.40
N GLY A 286 -8.35 -19.39 20.72
CA GLY A 286 -8.05 -20.58 21.52
C GLY A 286 -9.11 -21.67 21.31
N THR A 287 -8.75 -22.93 21.56
CA THR A 287 -9.66 -24.08 21.41
C THR A 287 -9.80 -24.87 22.72
N ASN A 288 -10.56 -25.96 22.73
CA ASN A 288 -10.67 -26.85 23.90
C ASN A 288 -9.43 -27.70 24.18
N ALA A 289 -8.48 -27.72 23.26
CA ALA A 289 -7.17 -28.32 23.44
C ALA A 289 -6.12 -27.22 23.58
N PHE A 290 -5.09 -27.46 24.37
CA PHE A 290 -3.90 -26.64 24.28
C PHE A 290 -3.16 -26.99 23.00
N HIS A 291 -2.80 -25.97 22.24
CA HIS A 291 -1.97 -26.09 21.06
C HIS A 291 -1.04 -24.88 20.95
N GLY A 292 0.04 -25.03 20.20
CA GLY A 292 0.96 -23.93 19.98
C GLY A 292 1.98 -24.24 18.92
N SER A 293 2.81 -23.24 18.63
CA SER A 293 4.00 -23.45 17.82
C SER A 293 5.13 -22.54 18.26
N ALA A 294 6.36 -22.97 17.98
CA ALA A 294 7.56 -22.17 18.08
C ALA A 294 8.35 -22.36 16.78
N PHE A 295 8.98 -21.29 16.30
CA PHE A 295 9.71 -21.32 15.05
C PHE A 295 10.94 -20.40 15.08
N GLU A 296 11.91 -20.74 14.23
CA GLU A 296 13.08 -19.92 13.92
C GLU A 296 13.32 -20.01 12.40
N PHE A 297 13.47 -18.86 11.75
CA PHE A 297 13.85 -18.71 10.35
C PHE A 297 15.21 -18.02 10.30
N LEU A 298 16.18 -18.69 9.69
CA LEU A 298 17.50 -18.16 9.44
C LEU A 298 17.66 -17.88 7.96
N ARG A 299 18.18 -16.69 7.66
CA ARG A 299 18.58 -16.33 6.31
C ARG A 299 19.91 -15.58 6.32
N ASN A 300 20.79 -15.90 5.37
CA ASN A 300 22.11 -15.30 5.30
C ASN A 300 22.63 -15.19 3.86
N SER A 301 23.57 -14.26 3.65
CA SER A 301 24.22 -14.06 2.35
C SER A 301 25.00 -15.28 1.85
N ALA A 302 25.39 -16.25 2.70
CA ALA A 302 26.12 -17.43 2.23
C ALA A 302 25.27 -18.31 1.30
N LEU A 303 23.95 -18.32 1.46
CA LEU A 303 23.00 -19.07 0.63
C LEU A 303 22.38 -18.23 -0.50
N ASP A 304 22.48 -16.91 -0.41
CA ASP A 304 21.92 -15.99 -1.39
C ASP A 304 22.85 -15.85 -2.62
N ALA A 305 22.23 -15.57 -3.77
CA ALA A 305 22.95 -15.20 -4.99
C ALA A 305 23.46 -13.75 -4.93
N ARG A 306 24.24 -13.34 -5.93
CA ARG A 306 24.59 -11.92 -6.15
C ARG A 306 23.50 -11.29 -7.03
N ASN A 307 23.08 -10.07 -6.71
CA ASN A 307 22.20 -9.31 -7.59
C ASN A 307 22.91 -8.97 -8.92
N PHE A 308 22.14 -8.67 -9.97
CA PHE A 308 22.70 -8.30 -11.28
C PHE A 308 23.64 -7.09 -11.19
N PHE A 309 23.26 -6.07 -10.40
CA PHE A 309 23.96 -4.80 -10.31
C PHE A 309 25.07 -4.73 -9.25
N ASP A 310 25.12 -5.68 -8.32
CA ASP A 310 26.10 -5.62 -7.23
C ASP A 310 27.49 -6.03 -7.75
N ALA A 311 28.55 -5.34 -7.36
CA ALA A 311 29.91 -5.77 -7.72
C ALA A 311 30.28 -7.11 -7.03
N GLU A 312 29.85 -7.26 -5.79
CA GLU A 312 30.03 -8.45 -4.95
C GLU A 312 28.75 -8.75 -4.20
N ARG A 313 28.63 -9.95 -3.62
CA ARG A 313 27.43 -10.31 -2.86
C ARG A 313 27.42 -9.54 -1.54
N PRO A 314 26.40 -8.70 -1.27
CA PRO A 314 26.35 -7.93 -0.04
C PRO A 314 26.15 -8.83 1.18
N ASP A 315 26.62 -8.36 2.33
CA ASP A 315 26.38 -9.02 3.61
C ASP A 315 24.89 -9.00 3.95
N PHE A 316 24.34 -10.12 4.37
CA PHE A 316 22.96 -10.20 4.78
C PHE A 316 22.79 -11.24 5.87
N GLN A 317 22.09 -10.86 6.93
CA GLN A 317 21.69 -11.73 8.03
C GLN A 317 20.28 -11.34 8.46
N ARG A 318 19.40 -12.32 8.54
CA ARG A 318 18.05 -12.15 9.05
C ARG A 318 17.69 -13.35 9.92
N ASN A 319 17.28 -13.06 11.15
CA ASN A 319 16.73 -14.04 12.07
C ASN A 319 15.29 -13.63 12.38
N GLN A 320 14.36 -14.54 12.17
CA GLN A 320 12.95 -14.30 12.45
C GLN A 320 12.39 -15.46 13.25
N PHE A 321 12.01 -15.18 14.48
CA PHE A 321 11.63 -16.20 15.43
C PHE A 321 10.41 -15.78 16.23
N GLY A 322 9.74 -16.77 16.80
CA GLY A 322 8.51 -16.49 17.50
C GLY A 322 7.78 -17.75 17.92
N GLY A 323 6.60 -17.53 18.46
CA GLY A 323 5.71 -18.61 18.81
C GLY A 323 4.31 -18.13 19.16
N SER A 324 3.38 -19.07 19.00
CA SER A 324 1.98 -18.91 19.36
C SER A 324 1.54 -19.99 20.33
N ALA A 325 0.57 -19.65 21.18
CA ALA A 325 -0.06 -20.59 22.08
C ALA A 325 -1.55 -20.27 22.19
N GLY A 326 -2.39 -21.30 22.18
CA GLY A 326 -3.84 -21.18 22.33
C GLY A 326 -4.42 -22.32 23.13
N GLY A 327 -5.53 -22.07 23.81
CA GLY A 327 -6.24 -23.11 24.57
C GLY A 327 -7.34 -22.56 25.48
N PRO A 328 -7.93 -23.44 26.31
CA PRO A 328 -9.04 -23.05 27.17
C PRO A 328 -8.53 -22.51 28.51
N VAL A 329 -9.01 -21.34 28.91
CA VAL A 329 -9.00 -20.92 30.32
C VAL A 329 -10.08 -21.69 31.09
N ARG A 330 -11.25 -21.84 30.46
CA ARG A 330 -12.34 -22.70 30.92
C ARG A 330 -12.94 -23.40 29.71
N LYS A 331 -12.85 -24.73 29.68
CA LYS A 331 -13.33 -25.53 28.54
C LYS A 331 -14.77 -25.19 28.17
N ASN A 332 -15.04 -25.18 26.87
CA ASN A 332 -16.31 -24.84 26.22
C ASN A 332 -16.77 -23.37 26.40
N THR A 333 -16.13 -22.58 27.27
CA THR A 333 -16.61 -21.22 27.59
C THR A 333 -15.59 -20.13 27.33
N THR A 334 -14.35 -20.24 27.82
CA THR A 334 -13.35 -19.17 27.74
C THR A 334 -12.08 -19.69 27.13
N PHE A 335 -11.62 -19.04 26.08
CA PHE A 335 -10.45 -19.40 25.30
C PHE A 335 -9.51 -18.23 25.16
N LEU A 336 -8.21 -18.50 25.16
CA LEU A 336 -7.16 -17.51 24.97
C LEU A 336 -6.21 -17.97 23.86
N PHE A 337 -5.74 -17.01 23.08
CA PHE A 337 -4.69 -17.17 22.08
C PHE A 337 -3.70 -16.02 22.20
N ALA A 338 -2.41 -16.30 22.04
CA ALA A 338 -1.36 -15.30 21.99
C ALA A 338 -0.30 -15.69 20.96
N ASP A 339 0.33 -14.68 20.37
CA ASP A 339 1.39 -14.80 19.38
C ASP A 339 2.44 -13.72 19.62
N TYR A 340 3.71 -14.06 19.42
CA TYR A 340 4.85 -13.15 19.51
C TYR A 340 5.86 -13.50 18.42
N GLU A 341 6.28 -12.49 17.64
CA GLU A 341 7.30 -12.62 16.60
C GLU A 341 8.34 -11.50 16.74
N GLU A 342 9.62 -11.81 16.53
CA GLU A 342 10.68 -10.83 16.34
C GLU A 342 11.39 -11.04 15.00
N LEU A 343 11.78 -9.92 14.39
CA LEU A 343 12.57 -9.89 13.16
C LEU A 343 13.81 -9.03 13.40
N HIS A 344 14.98 -9.66 13.32
CA HIS A 344 16.28 -9.00 13.40
C HIS A 344 16.91 -9.05 12.01
N GLU A 345 17.27 -7.89 11.47
CA GLU A 345 17.84 -7.78 10.14
C GLU A 345 19.12 -6.94 10.15
N THR A 346 20.15 -7.44 9.46
CA THR A 346 21.25 -6.64 8.95
C THR A 346 21.39 -6.92 7.46
N LYS A 347 21.11 -5.91 6.63
CA LYS A 347 21.11 -6.03 5.18
C LYS A 347 22.07 -5.03 4.56
N GLY A 348 23.10 -5.54 3.92
CA GLY A 348 23.97 -4.80 3.02
C GLY A 348 23.19 -4.38 1.80
N LEU A 349 23.07 -3.07 1.63
CA LEU A 349 22.47 -2.43 0.48
C LEU A 349 23.60 -1.91 -0.38
N ALA A 350 23.63 -2.32 -1.65
CA ALA A 350 24.50 -1.68 -2.63
C ALA A 350 23.89 -0.33 -2.99
N HIS A 351 24.58 0.74 -2.63
CA HIS A 351 24.24 2.09 -3.08
C HIS A 351 25.02 2.34 -4.37
N ASN A 352 24.31 2.78 -5.41
CA ASN A 352 24.88 3.11 -6.71
C ASN A 352 24.49 4.54 -7.08
N SER A 353 25.27 5.50 -6.56
CA SER A 353 24.98 6.92 -6.70
C SER A 353 25.83 7.55 -7.81
N ASP A 354 25.26 8.54 -8.52
CA ASP A 354 25.97 9.32 -9.52
C ASP A 354 26.70 10.49 -8.85
N THR A 355 28.03 10.47 -8.82
CA THR A 355 28.91 11.53 -8.28
C THR A 355 29.67 12.25 -9.41
N LEU A 356 30.47 13.26 -9.07
CA LEU A 356 31.33 13.98 -10.02
C LEU A 356 32.38 13.05 -10.62
N SER A 357 32.60 13.15 -11.94
CA SER A 357 33.75 12.50 -12.57
C SER A 357 35.07 13.11 -12.08
N PRO A 358 36.20 12.37 -12.10
CA PRO A 358 37.50 12.93 -11.73
C PRO A 358 37.88 14.19 -12.53
N ASP A 359 37.50 14.26 -13.81
CA ASP A 359 37.72 15.44 -14.65
C ASP A 359 36.85 16.62 -14.23
N ALA A 360 35.54 16.41 -14.06
CA ALA A 360 34.61 17.46 -13.67
C ALA A 360 34.98 18.02 -12.28
N ARG A 361 35.39 17.16 -11.34
CA ARG A 361 35.89 17.58 -10.02
C ARG A 361 37.11 18.50 -10.11
N ASN A 362 37.91 18.40 -11.16
CA ASN A 362 39.07 19.26 -11.43
C ASN A 362 38.75 20.42 -12.40
N GLY A 363 37.47 20.67 -12.71
CA GLY A 363 37.05 21.78 -13.56
C GLY A 363 37.15 21.50 -15.06
N LEU A 364 37.28 20.24 -15.48
CA LEU A 364 37.26 19.84 -16.90
C LEU A 364 35.90 19.23 -17.23
N VAL A 365 35.06 19.96 -17.97
CA VAL A 365 33.69 19.52 -18.32
C VAL A 365 33.57 19.14 -19.79
N CYS A 366 32.74 18.15 -20.06
CA CYS A 366 32.47 17.60 -21.38
C CYS A 366 31.71 18.58 -22.28
N VAL A 367 32.20 18.72 -23.51
CA VAL A 367 31.49 19.40 -24.60
C VAL A 367 31.05 18.35 -25.61
N ALA A 368 29.74 18.32 -25.89
CA ALA A 368 29.17 17.40 -26.85
C ALA A 368 29.43 17.86 -28.29
N ALA A 369 29.73 16.91 -29.18
CA ALA A 369 29.80 17.15 -30.62
C ALA A 369 29.49 15.86 -31.40
N GLY A 370 28.74 15.97 -32.50
CA GLY A 370 28.48 14.84 -33.41
C GLY A 370 27.78 13.64 -32.76
N GLY A 371 26.93 13.85 -31.75
CA GLY A 371 26.25 12.77 -31.02
C GLY A 371 27.07 12.10 -29.91
N ASN A 372 28.36 12.46 -29.75
CA ASN A 372 29.15 12.07 -28.59
C ASN A 372 28.93 13.07 -27.43
N ALA A 373 28.43 12.58 -26.29
CA ALA A 373 28.14 13.39 -25.11
C ALA A 373 29.39 14.05 -24.48
N CYS A 374 30.59 13.52 -24.76
CA CYS A 374 31.88 14.07 -24.34
C CYS A 374 32.90 13.98 -25.49
N ALA A 375 32.67 14.75 -26.56
CA ALA A 375 33.57 14.77 -27.72
C ALA A 375 34.89 15.49 -27.42
N SER A 376 34.84 16.49 -26.54
CA SER A 376 36.01 17.21 -26.03
C SER A 376 35.77 17.64 -24.58
N LYS A 377 36.80 18.15 -23.92
CA LYS A 377 36.71 18.71 -22.55
C LYS A 377 37.16 20.16 -22.58
N THR A 378 36.44 21.02 -21.87
CA THR A 378 36.74 22.44 -21.74
C THR A 378 36.99 22.77 -20.27
N PRO A 379 38.06 23.51 -19.95
CA PRO A 379 38.28 23.99 -18.60
C PRO A 379 37.26 25.06 -18.21
N ILE A 380 36.68 24.92 -17.03
CA ILE A 380 35.85 25.93 -16.38
C ILE A 380 36.41 26.24 -14.98
N PRO A 381 36.37 27.50 -14.54
CA PRO A 381 36.83 27.85 -13.20
C PRO A 381 35.89 27.26 -12.15
N ILE A 382 36.46 26.59 -11.14
CA ILE A 382 35.72 26.21 -9.93
C ILE A 382 35.65 27.44 -9.03
N ALA A 383 34.44 27.89 -8.71
CA ALA A 383 34.26 29.02 -7.83
C ALA A 383 34.82 28.71 -6.43
N PRO A 384 35.59 29.61 -5.78
CA PRO A 384 36.20 29.34 -4.47
C PRO A 384 35.19 28.89 -3.40
N ARG A 385 33.96 29.43 -3.46
CA ARG A 385 32.84 29.08 -2.58
C ARG A 385 32.30 27.65 -2.76
N ILE A 386 32.58 26.99 -3.88
CA ILE A 386 32.15 25.60 -4.17
C ILE A 386 33.14 24.57 -3.65
N ILE A 387 34.42 24.93 -3.51
CA ILE A 387 35.49 24.00 -3.10
C ILE A 387 35.13 23.19 -1.84
N PRO A 388 34.60 23.79 -0.75
CA PRO A 388 34.21 23.03 0.45
C PRO A 388 33.06 22.06 0.22
N TYR A 389 32.19 22.34 -0.75
CA TYR A 389 31.00 21.52 -1.04
C TYR A 389 31.30 20.33 -1.95
N LEU A 390 32.46 20.28 -2.61
CA LEU A 390 32.91 19.11 -3.37
C LEU A 390 33.05 17.86 -2.48
N ALA A 391 33.21 18.03 -1.17
CA ALA A 391 33.32 16.92 -0.22
C ALA A 391 31.98 16.25 0.13
N PHE A 392 30.83 16.87 -0.19
CA PHE A 392 29.52 16.19 -0.11
C PHE A 392 29.33 15.17 -1.23
N PHE A 393 30.14 15.26 -2.29
CA PHE A 393 30.16 14.30 -3.37
C PHE A 393 31.37 13.38 -3.14
N PRO A 394 31.20 12.08 -2.91
CA PRO A 394 32.31 11.15 -2.73
C PRO A 394 33.20 11.05 -3.99
N ILE A 395 34.43 10.58 -3.81
CA ILE A 395 35.32 10.27 -4.94
C ILE A 395 34.76 9.07 -5.69
N ALA A 396 34.66 9.19 -7.01
CA ALA A 396 34.18 8.11 -7.86
C ALA A 396 35.07 6.87 -7.75
N ASN A 397 34.46 5.70 -7.66
CA ASN A 397 35.14 4.39 -7.63
C ASN A 397 34.55 3.40 -8.65
N GLY A 398 33.64 3.85 -9.51
CA GLY A 398 33.03 3.06 -10.56
C GLY A 398 33.12 3.73 -11.95
N PRO A 399 32.33 3.25 -12.92
CA PRO A 399 32.36 3.73 -14.30
C PRO A 399 32.14 5.25 -14.41
N ILE A 400 32.81 5.86 -15.40
CA ILE A 400 32.71 7.29 -15.72
C ILE A 400 31.80 7.46 -16.94
N THR A 401 30.90 8.44 -16.86
CA THR A 401 29.93 8.76 -17.91
C THR A 401 29.84 10.28 -18.10
N GLY A 402 30.68 10.82 -18.97
CA GLY A 402 30.75 12.28 -19.21
C GLY A 402 31.23 13.05 -17.98
N ASP A 403 30.41 14.00 -17.51
CA ASP A 403 30.70 14.84 -16.34
C ASP A 403 30.44 14.13 -15.00
N THR A 404 29.85 12.93 -15.04
CA THR A 404 29.47 12.16 -13.86
C THR A 404 30.18 10.81 -13.84
N ALA A 405 30.18 10.16 -12.68
CA ALA A 405 30.75 8.83 -12.48
C ALA A 405 30.01 8.12 -11.34
N LYS A 406 30.19 6.81 -11.22
CA LYS A 406 29.58 6.04 -10.15
C LYS A 406 30.38 6.10 -8.84
N PHE A 407 29.67 6.28 -7.74
CA PHE A 407 30.10 5.97 -6.39
C PHE A 407 29.29 4.77 -5.89
N ILE A 408 30.00 3.69 -5.61
CA ILE A 408 29.41 2.40 -5.22
C ILE A 408 29.96 2.04 -3.84
N PHE A 409 29.08 1.80 -2.89
CA PHE A 409 29.46 1.26 -1.58
C PHE A 409 28.38 0.31 -1.05
N ALA A 410 28.78 -0.58 -0.14
CA ALA A 410 27.87 -1.45 0.59
C ALA A 410 27.57 -0.81 1.96
N GLY A 411 26.31 -0.44 2.17
CA GLY A 411 25.82 0.18 3.40
C GLY A 411 24.89 -0.77 4.17
N ASN A 412 25.10 -0.94 5.47
CA ASN A 412 24.22 -1.82 6.27
C ASN A 412 22.98 -1.07 6.77
N ARG A 413 21.82 -1.54 6.29
CA ARG A 413 20.53 -1.34 6.95
C ARG A 413 20.43 -2.28 8.15
N ILE A 414 20.09 -1.73 9.30
CA ILE A 414 19.93 -2.47 10.56
C ILE A 414 18.48 -2.30 11.00
N GLY A 415 17.79 -3.40 11.26
CA GLY A 415 16.38 -3.45 11.58
C GLY A 415 16.07 -4.36 12.76
N LEU A 416 15.17 -3.92 13.62
CA LEU A 416 14.57 -4.71 14.69
C LEU A 416 13.07 -4.45 14.73
N GLU A 417 12.28 -5.49 14.57
CA GLU A 417 10.82 -5.42 14.66
C GLU A 417 10.30 -6.43 15.69
N ARG A 418 9.33 -6.01 16.50
CA ARG A 418 8.67 -6.81 17.54
C ARG A 418 7.17 -6.74 17.33
N TYR A 419 6.55 -7.90 17.15
CA TYR A 419 5.13 -8.05 16.88
C TYR A 419 4.49 -8.94 17.94
N ALA A 420 3.32 -8.56 18.44
CA ALA A 420 2.55 -9.33 19.41
C ALA A 420 1.06 -9.24 19.15
N VAL A 421 0.35 -10.36 19.32
CA VAL A 421 -1.12 -10.44 19.31
C VAL A 421 -1.60 -11.20 20.53
N ALA A 422 -2.70 -10.74 21.12
CA ALA A 422 -3.45 -11.54 22.10
C ALA A 422 -4.94 -11.47 21.79
N LYS A 423 -5.63 -12.60 21.92
CA LYS A 423 -7.07 -12.74 21.70
C LYS A 423 -7.73 -13.54 22.82
N ILE A 424 -8.90 -13.10 23.24
CA ILE A 424 -9.75 -13.79 24.20
C ILE A 424 -11.16 -13.95 23.61
N ASP A 425 -11.70 -15.16 23.71
CA ASP A 425 -13.07 -15.49 23.31
C ASP A 425 -13.83 -16.05 24.51
N HIS A 426 -15.02 -15.53 24.78
CA HIS A 426 -15.88 -15.98 25.88
C HIS A 426 -17.33 -16.18 25.46
N ASN A 427 -17.84 -17.39 25.68
CA ASN A 427 -19.24 -17.78 25.47
C ASN A 427 -20.01 -17.67 26.79
N PHE A 428 -20.85 -16.64 26.93
CA PHE A 428 -21.76 -16.51 28.08
C PHE A 428 -22.94 -17.49 27.99
N SER A 429 -23.38 -17.79 26.76
CA SER A 429 -24.44 -18.78 26.46
C SER A 429 -24.35 -19.21 24.99
N ASN A 430 -25.21 -20.14 24.56
CA ASN A 430 -25.39 -20.48 23.14
C ASN A 430 -25.91 -19.32 22.27
N ARG A 431 -26.33 -18.21 22.88
CA ARG A 431 -26.86 -17.01 22.22
C ARG A 431 -26.01 -15.78 22.44
N THR A 432 -24.95 -15.80 23.25
CA THR A 432 -24.16 -14.59 23.55
C THR A 432 -22.69 -14.92 23.71
N THR A 433 -21.88 -14.26 22.89
CA THR A 433 -20.43 -14.46 22.82
C THR A 433 -19.73 -13.10 22.77
N ILE A 434 -18.56 -12.99 23.39
CA ILE A 434 -17.69 -11.81 23.31
C ILE A 434 -16.29 -12.25 22.88
N SER A 435 -15.68 -11.49 21.97
CA SER A 435 -14.30 -11.66 21.51
C SER A 435 -13.57 -10.34 21.70
N GLY A 436 -12.32 -10.38 22.15
CA GLY A 436 -11.45 -9.21 22.20
C GLY A 436 -10.06 -9.55 21.69
N SER A 437 -9.48 -8.70 20.85
CA SER A 437 -8.11 -8.85 20.36
C SER A 437 -7.33 -7.54 20.48
N VAL A 438 -6.04 -7.68 20.75
CA VAL A 438 -5.06 -6.59 20.78
C VAL A 438 -3.85 -6.98 19.95
N GLN A 439 -3.27 -6.01 19.24
CA GLN A 439 -2.06 -6.16 18.46
C GLN A 439 -1.12 -4.99 18.72
N TYR A 440 0.18 -5.29 18.79
CA TYR A 440 1.24 -4.32 18.94
C TYR A 440 2.37 -4.68 17.97
N ASP A 441 2.88 -3.68 17.26
CA ASP A 441 4.03 -3.77 16.36
C ASP A 441 4.92 -2.55 16.58
N ASN A 442 6.21 -2.77 16.81
CA ASN A 442 7.22 -1.74 16.96
C ASN A 442 8.47 -2.09 16.16
N THR A 443 8.88 -1.16 15.30
CA THR A 443 10.05 -1.29 14.46
C THR A 443 11.03 -0.14 14.67
N ASP A 444 12.30 -0.49 14.83
CA ASP A 444 13.44 0.40 14.80
C ASP A 444 14.31 0.02 13.59
N GLU A 445 14.57 0.98 12.70
CA GLU A 445 15.40 0.76 11.52
C GLU A 445 16.33 1.96 11.28
N SER A 446 17.53 1.68 10.74
CA SER A 446 18.42 2.72 10.21
C SER A 446 19.31 2.21 9.08
N GLN A 447 19.63 3.10 8.15
CA GLN A 447 20.51 2.84 7.01
C GLN A 447 21.35 4.08 6.67
N PRO A 448 22.50 3.93 6.00
CA PRO A 448 23.25 5.07 5.49
C PRO A 448 22.51 5.77 4.35
N ASP A 449 22.75 7.06 4.19
CA ASP A 449 22.25 7.85 3.06
C ASP A 449 23.02 7.51 1.75
N PRO A 450 22.54 7.94 0.56
CA PRO A 450 23.12 7.56 -0.73
C PRO A 450 24.60 7.93 -0.96
N TYR A 451 25.20 8.78 -0.13
CA TYR A 451 26.61 9.13 -0.17
C TYR A 451 27.40 8.73 1.09
N ASN A 452 26.79 7.97 1.99
CA ASN A 452 27.41 7.47 3.23
C ASN A 452 27.94 8.59 4.15
N LEU A 453 27.26 9.74 4.17
CA LEU A 453 27.56 10.90 5.01
C LEU A 453 26.85 10.83 6.37
N LYS A 454 25.66 10.24 6.43
CA LYS A 454 24.84 10.13 7.65
C LYS A 454 23.97 8.87 7.65
N ARG A 455 23.45 8.51 8.82
CA ARG A 455 22.43 7.47 8.97
C ARG A 455 21.06 8.06 9.16
N THR A 456 20.10 7.52 8.43
CA THR A 456 18.68 7.87 8.49
C THR A 456 17.87 6.66 8.89
N GLY A 457 16.80 6.83 9.66
CA GLY A 457 15.91 5.74 10.06
C GLY A 457 14.45 6.05 9.84
N SER A 458 13.63 5.01 9.73
CA SER A 458 12.17 5.11 9.59
C SER A 458 11.45 4.26 10.65
N PRO A 459 11.52 4.62 11.95
CA PRO A 459 10.87 3.85 13.00
C PRO A 459 9.34 3.93 12.89
N SER A 460 8.66 2.86 13.30
CA SER A 460 7.19 2.78 13.26
C SER A 460 6.63 2.05 14.47
N ARG A 461 5.42 2.44 14.89
CA ARG A 461 4.64 1.80 15.96
C ARG A 461 3.18 1.70 15.55
N HIS A 462 2.61 0.52 15.68
CA HIS A 462 1.20 0.28 15.45
C HIS A 462 0.60 -0.43 16.67
N ALA A 463 -0.54 0.06 17.15
CA ALA A 463 -1.26 -0.55 18.26
C ALA A 463 -2.75 -0.59 17.94
N ASN A 464 -3.32 -1.79 17.91
CA ASN A 464 -4.71 -2.02 17.54
C ASN A 464 -5.42 -2.78 18.66
N GLY A 465 -6.66 -2.41 18.94
CA GLY A 465 -7.49 -3.08 19.93
C GLY A 465 -8.94 -3.10 19.52
N VAL A 466 -9.59 -4.27 19.59
CA VAL A 466 -10.99 -4.42 19.21
C VAL A 466 -11.71 -5.40 20.13
N VAL A 467 -12.94 -5.05 20.49
CA VAL A 467 -13.88 -5.90 21.23
C VAL A 467 -15.17 -6.02 20.47
N THR A 468 -15.66 -7.25 20.40
CA THR A 468 -16.80 -7.66 19.60
C THR A 468 -17.78 -8.48 20.44
N LEU A 469 -19.02 -8.02 20.58
CA LEU A 469 -20.10 -8.69 21.29
C LEU A 469 -21.16 -9.19 20.31
N GLN A 470 -21.49 -10.48 20.32
CA GLN A 470 -22.58 -11.04 19.54
C GLN A 470 -23.70 -11.54 20.42
N ARG A 471 -24.94 -11.31 19.97
CA ARG A 471 -26.15 -11.82 20.61
C ARG A 471 -27.21 -12.23 19.61
N VAL A 472 -27.67 -13.48 19.73
CA VAL A 472 -28.86 -14.00 19.05
C VAL A 472 -30.08 -13.76 19.93
N PHE A 473 -31.03 -12.97 19.44
CA PHE A 473 -32.27 -12.66 20.15
C PHE A 473 -33.40 -13.61 19.74
N THR A 474 -33.52 -13.90 18.43
CA THR A 474 -34.48 -14.87 17.86
C THR A 474 -33.79 -15.67 16.74
N SER A 475 -34.47 -16.68 16.19
CA SER A 475 -33.96 -17.48 15.04
C SER A 475 -33.70 -16.65 13.77
N HIS A 476 -34.28 -15.45 13.68
CA HIS A 476 -34.15 -14.54 12.52
C HIS A 476 -33.58 -13.17 12.93
N PHE A 477 -33.04 -13.06 14.16
CA PHE A 477 -32.56 -11.80 14.68
C PHE A 477 -31.28 -11.97 15.48
N LEU A 478 -30.18 -11.65 14.82
CA LEU A 478 -28.84 -11.59 15.38
C LEU A 478 -28.37 -10.13 15.41
N ASN A 479 -27.65 -9.82 16.46
CA ASN A 479 -26.85 -8.63 16.60
C ASN A 479 -25.36 -8.98 16.82
N SER A 480 -24.43 -8.28 16.19
CA SER A 480 -23.02 -8.15 16.63
C SER A 480 -22.83 -6.79 17.35
N THR A 481 -21.68 -6.30 17.82
CA THR A 481 -21.36 -4.92 18.28
C THR A 481 -19.85 -4.88 18.37
N LEU A 482 -19.21 -4.02 17.57
CA LEU A 482 -17.75 -3.87 17.55
C LEU A 482 -17.38 -2.47 18.01
N VAL A 483 -16.42 -2.41 18.95
CA VAL A 483 -15.78 -1.18 19.41
C VAL A 483 -14.27 -1.41 19.33
N GLY A 484 -13.54 -0.51 18.68
CA GLY A 484 -12.10 -0.62 18.61
C GLY A 484 -11.39 0.69 18.34
N ALA A 485 -10.08 0.68 18.57
CA ALA A 485 -9.16 1.78 18.32
C ALA A 485 -7.92 1.26 17.59
N SER A 486 -7.44 2.06 16.64
CA SER A 486 -6.22 1.84 15.87
C SER A 486 -5.34 3.07 16.05
N HIS A 487 -4.09 2.86 16.47
CA HIS A 487 -3.06 3.88 16.61
C HIS A 487 -1.89 3.53 15.70
N SER A 488 -1.41 4.51 14.94
CA SER A 488 -0.27 4.38 14.04
C SER A 488 0.64 5.59 14.19
N HIS A 489 1.92 5.35 14.50
CA HIS A 489 2.96 6.36 14.57
C HIS A 489 4.10 5.96 13.67
N VAL A 490 4.45 6.81 12.71
CA VAL A 490 5.56 6.55 11.79
C VAL A 490 6.40 7.80 11.65
N THR A 491 7.71 7.60 11.74
CA THR A 491 8.70 8.60 11.38
C THR A 491 9.43 8.15 10.12
N ASP A 492 9.79 9.08 9.25
CA ASP A 492 10.61 8.79 8.07
C ASP A 492 11.81 9.74 7.95
N ALA A 493 12.88 9.22 7.35
CA ALA A 493 14.14 9.93 7.10
C ALA A 493 14.72 10.68 8.32
N LEU A 494 14.54 10.11 9.52
CA LEU A 494 15.06 10.68 10.76
C LEU A 494 16.57 10.55 10.80
N ASP A 495 17.27 11.68 10.87
CA ASP A 495 18.72 11.70 11.04
C ASP A 495 19.12 11.15 12.42
N THR A 496 19.65 9.94 12.44
CA THR A 496 20.02 9.24 13.68
C THR A 496 21.44 9.58 14.13
N SER A 497 22.37 9.68 13.18
CA SER A 497 23.79 9.95 13.44
C SER A 497 24.53 10.39 12.17
N ALA A 498 25.63 11.14 12.34
CA ALA A 498 26.56 11.44 11.25
C ALA A 498 27.61 10.33 11.10
N ILE A 499 27.96 10.01 9.85
CA ILE A 499 29.04 9.08 9.50
C ILE A 499 30.29 9.89 9.16
N ASP A 500 30.13 10.92 8.33
CA ASP A 500 31.20 11.86 7.97
C ASP A 500 31.06 13.18 8.78
N PRO A 501 32.16 13.75 9.31
CA PRO A 501 32.13 15.03 10.02
C PRO A 501 31.50 16.18 9.23
N ILE A 502 31.57 16.16 7.88
CA ILE A 502 30.98 17.20 7.02
C ILE A 502 29.48 17.35 7.25
N ALA A 503 28.78 16.27 7.58
CA ALA A 503 27.34 16.27 7.84
C ALA A 503 26.96 17.07 9.12
N THR A 504 27.93 17.41 9.97
CA THR A 504 27.72 18.21 11.19
C THR A 504 28.35 19.60 11.11
N ASN A 505 29.00 19.93 9.99
CA ASN A 505 29.74 21.18 9.88
C ASN A 505 28.81 22.38 9.58
N SER A 506 28.52 23.17 10.61
CA SER A 506 27.69 24.36 10.51
C SER A 506 28.33 25.54 9.77
N SER A 507 29.64 25.52 9.52
CA SER A 507 30.30 26.57 8.71
C SER A 507 29.91 26.50 7.24
N LEU A 508 29.31 25.40 6.80
CA LEU A 508 28.84 25.16 5.43
C LEU A 508 27.32 25.36 5.30
N GLY A 509 26.64 25.80 6.36
CA GLY A 509 25.20 26.01 6.39
C GLY A 509 24.70 26.99 5.32
N PHE A 510 23.51 26.71 4.77
CA PHE A 510 22.79 27.69 3.95
C PHE A 510 21.99 28.68 4.82
N GLN A 511 21.77 28.31 6.08
CA GLN A 511 21.21 29.15 7.12
C GLN A 511 22.21 29.28 8.29
N PRO A 512 22.11 30.34 9.11
CA PRO A 512 22.98 30.52 10.26
C PRO A 512 22.84 29.41 11.31
N GLY A 513 23.98 28.85 11.74
CA GLY A 513 24.04 27.94 12.90
C GLY A 513 23.63 26.49 12.66
N VAL A 514 23.30 26.11 11.42
CA VAL A 514 22.95 24.74 11.03
C VAL A 514 23.92 24.20 9.97
N PRO A 515 24.06 22.87 9.81
CA PRO A 515 24.85 22.26 8.73
C PRO A 515 24.37 22.63 7.32
N ALA A 516 25.14 22.28 6.30
CA ALA A 516 24.75 22.49 4.91
C ALA A 516 23.42 21.79 4.58
N GLY A 517 22.58 22.45 3.78
CA GLY A 517 21.36 21.85 3.27
C GLY A 517 21.59 20.96 2.06
N ILE A 518 20.51 20.70 1.32
CA ILE A 518 20.52 19.79 0.16
C ILE A 518 21.17 20.46 -1.04
N LEU A 519 22.11 19.78 -1.68
CA LEU A 519 22.61 20.09 -3.02
C LEU A 519 22.02 19.12 -4.03
N ALA A 520 21.25 19.64 -4.97
CA ALA A 520 20.71 18.91 -6.10
C ALA A 520 21.39 19.40 -7.39
N VAL A 521 22.08 18.50 -8.10
CA VAL A 521 22.81 18.83 -9.33
C VAL A 521 22.34 17.88 -10.43
N ALA A 522 21.93 18.43 -11.57
CA ALA A 522 21.46 17.62 -12.68
C ALA A 522 22.51 16.58 -13.11
N GLY A 523 22.07 15.33 -13.24
CA GLY A 523 22.92 14.17 -13.55
C GLY A 523 23.61 13.54 -12.33
N LEU A 524 23.62 14.17 -11.15
CA LEU A 524 24.14 13.59 -9.91
C LEU A 524 23.00 13.08 -9.03
N THR A 525 23.32 12.18 -8.11
CA THR A 525 22.42 11.85 -6.99
C THR A 525 22.36 13.06 -6.07
N GLY A 526 21.15 13.50 -5.69
CA GLY A 526 20.99 14.61 -4.73
C GLY A 526 21.57 14.24 -3.37
N THR A 527 22.32 15.17 -2.76
CA THR A 527 22.84 14.96 -1.39
C THR A 527 21.68 14.96 -0.40
N GLN A 528 21.83 14.33 0.76
CA GLN A 528 20.86 14.48 1.84
C GLN A 528 21.16 15.65 2.78
N GLY A 529 22.10 16.53 2.46
CA GLY A 529 22.55 17.59 3.37
C GLY A 529 23.14 17.06 4.68
N GLY A 530 23.37 17.94 5.64
CA GLY A 530 23.81 17.59 6.98
C GLY A 530 22.66 17.15 7.90
N ILE A 531 22.95 16.99 9.19
CA ILE A 531 21.95 16.61 10.19
C ILE A 531 20.89 17.72 10.34
N GLY A 532 19.61 17.34 10.25
CA GLY A 532 18.46 18.23 10.37
C GLY A 532 17.86 18.69 9.03
N SER A 533 18.34 18.15 7.90
CA SER A 533 17.83 18.46 6.56
C SER A 533 16.61 17.64 6.13
N SER A 534 16.24 16.61 6.88
CA SER A 534 15.14 15.69 6.59
C SER A 534 14.46 15.21 7.88
N GLY A 535 13.20 14.79 7.78
CA GLY A 535 12.45 14.15 8.86
C GLY A 535 10.96 14.47 8.83
N SER A 536 10.10 13.47 8.97
CA SER A 536 8.66 13.67 9.17
C SER A 536 8.14 12.71 10.23
N ASP A 537 7.40 13.21 11.23
CA ASP A 537 6.60 12.39 12.14
C ASP A 537 5.13 12.56 11.84
N ILE A 538 4.43 11.43 11.73
CA ILE A 538 2.98 11.42 11.53
C ILE A 538 2.36 10.44 12.53
N VAL A 539 1.38 10.93 13.29
CA VAL A 539 0.57 10.17 14.24
C VAL A 539 -0.87 10.14 13.72
N GLY A 540 -1.45 8.96 13.55
CA GLY A 540 -2.86 8.75 13.26
C GLY A 540 -3.53 7.95 14.37
N ASP A 541 -4.67 8.44 14.87
CA ASP A 541 -5.58 7.71 15.77
C ASP A 541 -6.97 7.59 15.13
N ASP A 542 -7.47 6.36 15.03
CA ASP A 542 -8.82 6.06 14.54
C ASP A 542 -9.59 5.27 15.62
N ALA A 543 -10.73 5.79 16.11
CA ALA A 543 -11.66 5.06 16.97
C ALA A 543 -12.95 4.76 16.20
N SER A 544 -13.38 3.48 16.15
CA SER A 544 -14.51 3.03 15.33
C SER A 544 -15.59 2.29 16.12
N TRP A 545 -16.85 2.56 15.79
CA TRP A 545 -18.04 1.93 16.37
C TRP A 545 -18.97 1.44 15.26
N ILE A 546 -19.29 0.14 15.20
CA ILE A 546 -20.08 -0.47 14.11
C ILE A 546 -21.31 -1.21 14.67
N THR A 547 -22.46 -1.03 14.02
CA THR A 547 -23.84 -1.50 14.29
C THR A 547 -24.39 -2.39 13.13
N GLY A 548 -25.14 -3.52 13.32
CA GLY A 548 -25.76 -4.34 12.25
C GLY A 548 -26.64 -5.58 12.61
N ARG A 549 -27.54 -6.02 11.70
CA ARG A 549 -28.55 -7.13 11.86
C ARG A 549 -28.66 -8.04 10.62
N GLN A 550 -29.27 -9.25 10.66
CA GLN A 550 -29.41 -10.17 9.49
C GLN A 550 -30.76 -10.93 9.38
N THR A 551 -31.58 -10.53 8.40
CA THR A 551 -32.28 -11.33 7.33
C THR A 551 -32.55 -10.32 6.21
N PHE A 552 -33.08 -9.17 6.63
CA PHE A 552 -32.76 -7.84 6.14
C PHE A 552 -31.46 -7.38 6.83
N LYS A 553 -30.43 -7.02 6.08
CA LYS A 553 -29.14 -6.58 6.61
C LYS A 553 -29.11 -5.06 6.68
N PHE A 554 -28.97 -4.48 7.85
CA PHE A 554 -28.70 -3.05 7.97
C PHE A 554 -27.73 -2.81 9.08
N GLY A 555 -27.11 -1.63 9.06
CA GLY A 555 -26.13 -1.26 10.08
C GLY A 555 -25.56 0.13 9.88
N GLY A 556 -24.69 0.51 10.80
CA GLY A 556 -24.09 1.83 10.85
C GLY A 556 -22.68 1.78 11.39
N LYS A 557 -21.86 2.76 11.03
CA LYS A 557 -20.47 2.90 11.46
C LYS A 557 -20.22 4.35 11.80
N VAL A 558 -19.58 4.63 12.92
CA VAL A 558 -19.08 5.97 13.27
C VAL A 558 -17.60 5.85 13.58
N GLU A 559 -16.79 6.74 13.02
CA GLU A 559 -15.36 6.83 13.33
C GLU A 559 -14.99 8.26 13.70
N ARG A 560 -14.10 8.41 14.68
CA ARG A 560 -13.37 9.64 14.95
C ARG A 560 -11.94 9.45 14.50
N ILE A 561 -11.46 10.36 13.67
CA ILE A 561 -10.14 10.30 13.06
C ILE A 561 -9.35 11.51 13.52
N HIS A 562 -8.22 11.25 14.16
CA HIS A 562 -7.21 12.26 14.49
C HIS A 562 -5.99 11.98 13.63
N TYR A 563 -5.49 13.04 13.00
CA TYR A 563 -4.28 12.98 12.20
C TYR A 563 -3.39 14.14 12.64
N ASP A 564 -2.39 13.82 13.45
CA ASP A 564 -1.43 14.78 13.99
C ASP A 564 -0.12 14.66 13.21
N LYS A 565 0.27 15.76 12.59
CA LYS A 565 1.43 15.86 11.70
C LYS A 565 2.46 16.79 12.32
N ASN A 566 3.71 16.34 12.35
CA ASN A 566 4.88 17.16 12.64
C ASN A 566 5.92 16.87 11.55
N SER A 567 5.93 17.65 10.48
CA SER A 567 6.68 17.27 9.29
C SER A 567 7.56 18.38 8.77
N LEU A 568 8.87 18.09 8.72
CA LEU A 568 9.87 18.90 8.02
C LEU A 568 9.76 18.67 6.50
N VAL A 569 8.54 18.76 5.93
CA VAL A 569 8.35 18.67 4.47
C VAL A 569 8.84 19.96 3.86
N GLY A 570 9.92 19.87 3.08
CA GLY A 570 10.46 21.02 2.38
C GLY A 570 11.98 20.94 2.30
N ALA A 571 12.61 22.05 2.61
CA ALA A 571 14.04 22.21 2.70
C ALA A 571 14.36 22.91 4.03
N PRO A 572 14.25 22.21 5.18
CA PRO A 572 14.23 22.83 6.51
C PRO A 572 15.49 23.66 6.82
N ILE A 573 16.63 23.26 6.25
CA ILE A 573 17.91 23.98 6.35
C ILE A 573 18.42 24.49 4.98
N GLY A 574 17.55 24.52 3.98
CA GLY A 574 17.82 25.02 2.63
C GLY A 574 18.15 23.93 1.59
N GLU A 575 17.87 24.23 0.33
CA GLU A 575 18.15 23.40 -0.85
C GLU A 575 18.60 24.32 -2.00
N TYR A 576 19.70 23.96 -2.66
CA TYR A 576 20.16 24.60 -3.90
C TYR A 576 20.16 23.59 -5.05
N ASP A 577 19.43 23.93 -6.11
CA ASP A 577 19.41 23.17 -7.36
C ASP A 577 20.35 23.80 -8.40
N PHE A 578 21.04 22.95 -9.16
CA PHE A 578 21.91 23.33 -10.27
C PHE A 578 21.53 22.56 -11.53
N ASP A 579 21.20 23.29 -12.61
CA ASP A 579 20.70 22.70 -13.86
C ASP A 579 21.76 21.90 -14.64
N THR A 580 23.05 22.08 -14.34
CA THR A 580 24.17 21.29 -14.89
C THR A 580 25.34 21.20 -13.90
N VAL A 581 26.22 20.20 -14.08
CA VAL A 581 27.51 20.10 -13.36
C VAL A 581 28.37 21.35 -13.56
N ALA A 582 28.38 21.94 -14.75
CA ALA A 582 29.15 23.15 -15.03
C ALA A 582 28.67 24.36 -14.21
N LEU A 583 27.35 24.55 -14.11
CA LEU A 583 26.75 25.63 -13.30
C LEU A 583 26.99 25.41 -11.81
N PHE A 584 26.98 24.16 -11.34
CA PHE A 584 27.38 23.82 -9.98
C PHE A 584 28.83 24.24 -9.69
N LEU A 585 29.79 23.86 -10.54
CA LEU A 585 31.21 24.19 -10.34
C LEU A 585 31.47 25.71 -10.35
N GLN A 586 30.69 26.47 -11.13
CA GLN A 586 30.74 27.94 -11.16
C GLN A 586 29.96 28.61 -10.02
N GLY A 587 29.20 27.84 -9.23
CA GLY A 587 28.34 28.30 -8.14
C GLY A 587 27.18 29.17 -8.62
N ILE A 588 26.56 28.81 -9.74
CA ILE A 588 25.43 29.53 -10.35
C ILE A 588 24.16 28.66 -10.16
N PRO A 589 23.37 28.91 -9.10
CA PRO A 589 22.18 28.12 -8.80
C PRO A 589 21.03 28.39 -9.78
N GLY A 590 20.27 27.34 -10.09
CA GLY A 590 19.01 27.41 -10.84
C GLY A 590 17.80 27.69 -9.95
N GLN A 591 17.83 27.23 -8.70
CA GLN A 591 16.81 27.49 -7.67
C GLN A 591 17.43 27.47 -6.27
N PHE A 592 16.84 28.22 -5.35
CA PHE A 592 17.03 28.08 -3.91
C PHE A 592 15.67 27.93 -3.24
N ARG A 593 15.53 26.98 -2.33
CA ARG A 593 14.31 26.78 -1.54
C ARG A 593 14.66 26.55 -0.09
N THR A 594 13.86 27.08 0.83
CA THR A 594 14.09 26.89 2.27
C THR A 594 12.83 27.11 3.07
N ASP A 595 12.71 26.39 4.19
CA ASP A 595 11.77 26.78 5.25
C ASP A 595 12.34 28.03 5.94
N VAL A 596 11.46 28.97 6.28
CA VAL A 596 11.86 30.17 7.01
C VAL A 596 12.11 29.79 8.48
N PRO A 597 13.27 30.17 9.08
CA PRO A 597 13.56 29.83 10.46
C PRO A 597 12.45 30.27 11.44
N GLY A 598 11.96 29.31 12.24
CA GLY A 598 10.90 29.55 13.22
C GLY A 598 9.47 29.33 12.72
N THR A 599 9.31 28.85 11.47
CA THR A 599 8.00 28.47 10.94
C THR A 599 7.34 27.30 11.69
N ASP A 600 6.01 27.18 11.58
CA ASP A 600 5.20 26.18 12.28
C ASP A 600 4.71 25.07 11.33
N ASP A 601 5.28 23.89 11.52
CA ASP A 601 5.07 22.66 10.75
C ASP A 601 4.14 21.63 11.42
N VAL A 602 3.52 21.99 12.55
CA VAL A 602 2.65 21.09 13.33
C VAL A 602 1.18 21.34 13.03
N ARG A 603 0.43 20.30 12.66
CA ARG A 603 -1.04 20.36 12.48
C ARG A 603 -1.73 19.18 13.13
N GLY A 604 -2.82 19.44 13.85
CA GLY A 604 -3.72 18.40 14.35
C GLY A 604 -5.04 18.40 13.62
N LEU A 605 -5.16 17.59 12.56
CA LEU A 605 -6.37 17.47 11.76
C LEU A 605 -7.41 16.58 12.46
N ARG A 606 -8.68 16.99 12.41
CA ARG A 606 -9.81 16.29 13.01
C ARG A 606 -10.93 16.10 12.01
N THR A 607 -11.48 14.89 11.96
CA THR A 607 -12.72 14.62 11.23
C THR A 607 -13.50 13.48 11.88
N SER A 608 -14.71 13.25 11.40
CA SER A 608 -15.52 12.09 11.75
C SER A 608 -16.13 11.48 10.51
N TYR A 609 -16.18 10.16 10.47
CA TYR A 609 -16.87 9.41 9.43
C TYR A 609 -18.14 8.78 10.00
N THR A 610 -19.17 8.71 9.19
CA THR A 610 -20.42 8.01 9.49
C THR A 610 -20.91 7.27 8.26
N GLY A 611 -21.07 5.96 8.36
CA GLY A 611 -21.64 5.12 7.32
C GLY A 611 -22.93 4.48 7.81
N PHE A 612 -23.94 4.36 6.95
CA PHE A 612 -25.11 3.53 7.18
C PHE A 612 -25.31 2.64 5.96
N TYR A 613 -25.81 1.44 6.16
CA TYR A 613 -26.16 0.58 5.05
C TYR A 613 -27.44 -0.18 5.31
N LEU A 614 -28.05 -0.57 4.21
CA LEU A 614 -29.18 -1.45 4.12
C LEU A 614 -28.98 -2.40 2.94
N GLU A 615 -29.31 -3.66 3.11
CA GLU A 615 -29.17 -4.71 2.11
C GLU A 615 -30.27 -5.75 2.32
N ASP A 616 -30.89 -6.17 1.22
CA ASP A 616 -31.90 -7.22 1.18
C ASP A 616 -31.59 -8.17 0.05
N GLY A 617 -31.59 -9.46 0.34
CA GLY A 617 -31.27 -10.52 -0.61
C GLY A 617 -32.36 -11.57 -0.62
N PHE A 618 -32.96 -11.81 -1.78
CA PHE A 618 -34.08 -12.73 -1.92
C PHE A 618 -33.94 -13.62 -3.16
N ALA A 619 -34.47 -14.83 -3.05
CA ALA A 619 -34.58 -15.77 -4.15
C ALA A 619 -35.82 -15.43 -4.98
N VAL A 620 -35.64 -15.03 -6.24
CA VAL A 620 -36.75 -14.85 -7.19
C VAL A 620 -37.28 -16.23 -7.63
N ARG A 621 -36.38 -17.21 -7.75
CA ARG A 621 -36.64 -18.64 -7.99
C ARG A 621 -35.63 -19.45 -7.19
N SER A 622 -35.83 -20.77 -7.08
CA SER A 622 -34.91 -21.67 -6.36
C SER A 622 -33.47 -21.65 -6.87
N ASN A 623 -33.24 -21.15 -8.08
CA ASN A 623 -31.94 -21.05 -8.73
C ASN A 623 -31.56 -19.62 -9.14
N LEU A 624 -32.32 -18.59 -8.73
CA LEU A 624 -32.08 -17.19 -9.08
C LEU A 624 -32.21 -16.29 -7.85
N HIS A 625 -31.11 -15.65 -7.49
CA HIS A 625 -30.97 -14.76 -6.35
C HIS A 625 -30.69 -13.33 -6.80
N ILE A 626 -31.32 -12.36 -6.14
CA ILE A 626 -31.05 -10.94 -6.31
C ILE A 626 -30.73 -10.35 -4.95
N THR A 627 -29.72 -9.48 -4.91
CA THR A 627 -29.39 -8.68 -3.72
C THR A 627 -29.44 -7.20 -4.07
N LEU A 628 -30.17 -6.43 -3.28
CA LEU A 628 -30.29 -4.99 -3.36
C LEU A 628 -29.61 -4.38 -2.15
N GLY A 629 -28.70 -3.44 -2.37
CA GLY A 629 -27.97 -2.73 -1.32
C GLY A 629 -28.08 -1.22 -1.49
N LEU A 630 -28.10 -0.49 -0.39
CA LEU A 630 -27.95 0.95 -0.34
C LEU A 630 -27.02 1.29 0.82
N ARG A 631 -25.97 2.05 0.52
CA ARG A 631 -25.08 2.63 1.52
C ARG A 631 -25.19 4.15 1.53
N TYR A 632 -25.06 4.77 2.69
CA TYR A 632 -24.88 6.21 2.87
C TYR A 632 -23.58 6.45 3.62
N GLU A 633 -22.73 7.36 3.14
CA GLU A 633 -21.43 7.66 3.78
C GLU A 633 -21.18 9.16 3.91
N TYR A 634 -20.89 9.64 5.12
CA TYR A 634 -20.59 11.04 5.37
C TYR A 634 -19.25 11.17 6.09
N VAL A 635 -18.38 12.03 5.56
CA VAL A 635 -17.18 12.50 6.26
C VAL A 635 -17.43 13.95 6.60
N ALA A 636 -17.27 14.32 7.87
CA ALA A 636 -17.37 15.70 8.30
C ALA A 636 -16.22 16.54 7.70
N PRO A 637 -16.43 17.84 7.45
CA PRO A 637 -15.35 18.71 7.01
C PRO A 637 -14.14 18.63 7.94
N THR A 638 -12.95 18.46 7.37
CA THR A 638 -11.71 18.35 8.14
C THR A 638 -11.32 19.71 8.71
N THR A 639 -11.15 19.78 10.03
CA THR A 639 -10.73 20.97 10.79
C THR A 639 -9.36 20.76 11.43
N GLU A 640 -8.79 21.81 12.03
CA GLU A 640 -7.52 21.76 12.77
C GLU A 640 -7.71 22.22 14.23
N VAL A 641 -7.09 21.54 15.19
CA VAL A 641 -7.31 21.76 16.64
C VAL A 641 -6.99 23.18 17.11
N SER A 642 -5.94 23.79 16.54
CA SER A 642 -5.47 25.14 16.88
C SER A 642 -5.95 26.20 15.87
N ASP A 643 -6.95 25.87 15.05
CA ASP A 643 -7.51 26.72 13.99
C ASP A 643 -6.49 27.18 12.93
N LYS A 644 -5.42 26.40 12.72
CA LYS A 644 -4.31 26.69 11.77
C LYS A 644 -4.59 26.24 10.32
N VAL A 645 -5.85 26.20 9.91
CA VAL A 645 -6.20 25.97 8.51
C VAL A 645 -5.85 27.22 7.71
N ALA A 646 -5.14 27.09 6.60
CA ALA A 646 -4.83 28.20 5.70
C ALA A 646 -4.85 27.76 4.22
N VAL A 647 -5.89 28.17 3.49
CA VAL A 647 -6.05 27.83 2.06
C VAL A 647 -6.59 29.01 1.27
N LEU A 648 -6.10 29.18 0.04
CA LEU A 648 -6.72 30.07 -0.93
C LEU A 648 -8.09 29.51 -1.34
N VAL A 649 -9.06 30.41 -1.54
CA VAL A 649 -10.40 30.03 -2.05
C VAL A 649 -10.48 30.06 -3.58
N ALA A 650 -9.52 30.73 -4.22
CA ALA A 650 -9.25 30.66 -5.64
C ALA A 650 -7.74 30.81 -5.89
N PRO A 651 -7.16 30.25 -6.97
CA PRO A 651 -5.72 30.38 -7.25
C PRO A 651 -5.21 31.83 -7.26
N GLY A 652 -6.03 32.79 -7.70
CA GLY A 652 -5.68 34.22 -7.76
C GLY A 652 -5.95 35.02 -6.47
N SER A 653 -6.42 34.40 -5.38
CA SER A 653 -6.69 35.10 -4.13
C SER A 653 -5.41 35.72 -3.55
N ALA A 654 -5.46 36.99 -3.14
CA ALA A 654 -4.28 37.69 -2.62
C ALA A 654 -3.82 37.17 -1.25
N VAL A 655 -4.74 36.65 -0.44
CA VAL A 655 -4.47 36.09 0.89
C VAL A 655 -5.24 34.78 1.10
N PRO A 656 -4.72 33.83 1.89
CA PRO A 656 -5.44 32.62 2.29
C PRO A 656 -6.59 32.93 3.24
N LYS A 657 -7.67 32.15 3.14
CA LYS A 657 -8.67 32.00 4.19
C LYS A 657 -8.03 31.23 5.34
N THR A 658 -8.13 31.79 6.54
CA THR A 658 -7.65 31.16 7.77
C THR A 658 -8.79 30.64 8.63
N GLY A 659 -8.56 29.53 9.34
CA GLY A 659 -9.50 28.92 10.27
C GLY A 659 -10.66 28.13 9.63
N GLY A 660 -11.39 27.40 10.47
CA GLY A 660 -12.51 26.56 10.08
C GLY A 660 -12.08 25.27 9.37
N ALA A 661 -12.85 24.86 8.34
CA ALA A 661 -12.58 23.65 7.57
C ALA A 661 -11.87 23.96 6.24
N TYR A 662 -11.10 22.99 5.75
CA TYR A 662 -10.38 23.07 4.47
C TYR A 662 -11.32 23.20 3.26
N PHE A 663 -12.45 22.50 3.26
CA PHE A 663 -13.48 22.52 2.20
C PHE A 663 -14.81 21.96 2.75
N ASN A 664 -15.90 22.18 2.02
CA ASN A 664 -17.22 21.65 2.34
C ASN A 664 -17.38 20.22 1.83
N THR A 665 -17.95 19.35 2.65
CA THR A 665 -18.21 17.95 2.30
C THR A 665 -19.67 17.75 1.91
N THR A 666 -19.92 17.00 0.84
CA THR A 666 -21.28 16.63 0.41
C THR A 666 -21.97 15.70 1.42
N THR A 667 -23.30 15.86 1.57
CA THR A 667 -24.19 14.98 2.34
C THR A 667 -25.03 14.07 1.44
N LYS A 668 -24.64 13.90 0.17
CA LYS A 668 -25.43 13.21 -0.86
C LYS A 668 -24.83 11.87 -1.31
N ASN A 669 -23.97 11.28 -0.49
CA ASN A 669 -23.23 10.06 -0.80
C ASN A 669 -24.10 8.80 -0.61
N PHE A 670 -25.14 8.67 -1.42
CA PHE A 670 -25.95 7.47 -1.51
C PHE A 670 -25.37 6.54 -2.57
N ALA A 671 -24.96 5.36 -2.16
CA ALA A 671 -24.24 4.35 -2.91
C ALA A 671 -25.12 3.09 -3.09
N PRO A 672 -26.00 3.05 -4.12
CA PRO A 672 -26.79 1.86 -4.42
C PRO A 672 -25.91 0.74 -4.98
N ARG A 673 -26.31 -0.50 -4.72
CA ARG A 673 -25.66 -1.74 -5.18
C ARG A 673 -26.72 -2.76 -5.58
N LEU A 674 -26.44 -3.51 -6.63
CA LEU A 674 -27.30 -4.55 -7.18
C LEU A 674 -26.43 -5.74 -7.57
N ALA A 675 -26.80 -6.92 -7.09
CA ALA A 675 -26.17 -8.18 -7.44
C ALA A 675 -27.21 -9.22 -7.88
N LEU A 676 -26.80 -10.08 -8.80
CA LEU A 676 -27.56 -11.21 -9.31
C LEU A 676 -26.68 -12.46 -9.28
N GLY A 677 -27.23 -13.54 -8.75
CA GLY A 677 -26.66 -14.88 -8.81
C GLY A 677 -27.66 -15.85 -9.44
N TRP A 678 -27.26 -16.56 -10.48
CA TRP A 678 -28.12 -17.50 -11.20
C TRP A 678 -27.40 -18.83 -11.37
N ASP A 679 -28.07 -19.92 -11.01
CA ASP A 679 -27.66 -21.29 -11.30
C ASP A 679 -28.51 -21.84 -12.46
N PRO A 680 -28.00 -21.82 -13.71
CA PRO A 680 -28.79 -22.21 -14.86
C PRO A 680 -29.21 -23.68 -14.87
N SER A 681 -28.38 -24.57 -14.30
CA SER A 681 -28.63 -26.01 -14.24
C SER A 681 -29.47 -26.41 -13.03
N GLY A 682 -29.50 -25.58 -11.98
CA GLY A 682 -30.23 -25.86 -10.73
C GLY A 682 -29.60 -26.97 -9.88
N ASP A 683 -28.39 -27.41 -10.24
CA ASP A 683 -27.64 -28.49 -9.60
C ASP A 683 -26.44 -27.96 -8.79
N GLY A 684 -26.25 -26.64 -8.74
CA GLY A 684 -25.14 -25.98 -8.04
C GLY A 684 -23.78 -26.14 -8.71
N THR A 685 -23.70 -26.62 -9.95
CA THR A 685 -22.42 -26.86 -10.65
C THR A 685 -22.01 -25.73 -11.58
N THR A 686 -22.94 -24.84 -11.95
CA THR A 686 -22.67 -23.68 -12.79
C THR A 686 -23.36 -22.46 -12.20
N ALA A 687 -22.63 -21.34 -12.07
CA ALA A 687 -23.20 -20.07 -11.64
C ALA A 687 -22.84 -18.96 -12.63
N VAL A 688 -23.83 -18.14 -12.96
CA VAL A 688 -23.66 -16.86 -13.63
C VAL A 688 -23.93 -15.78 -12.60
N ARG A 689 -23.00 -14.85 -12.42
CA ARG A 689 -23.13 -13.78 -11.45
C ARG A 689 -22.85 -12.44 -12.10
N ALA A 690 -23.63 -11.43 -11.75
CA ALA A 690 -23.42 -10.08 -12.24
C ALA A 690 -23.67 -9.09 -11.12
N GLY A 691 -22.96 -7.98 -11.14
CA GLY A 691 -23.13 -6.96 -10.13
C GLY A 691 -22.82 -5.55 -10.64
N LEU A 692 -23.45 -4.56 -10.02
CA LEU A 692 -23.33 -3.13 -10.33
C LEU A 692 -23.44 -2.34 -9.04
N GLY A 693 -22.54 -1.40 -8.79
CA GLY A 693 -22.62 -0.55 -7.61
C GLY A 693 -21.87 0.76 -7.72
N VAL A 694 -22.24 1.70 -6.84
CA VAL A 694 -21.53 2.97 -6.62
C VAL A 694 -20.75 2.88 -5.30
N TYR A 695 -19.54 3.43 -5.30
CA TYR A 695 -18.60 3.42 -4.17
C TYR A 695 -18.01 4.82 -4.02
N ASP A 696 -18.18 5.43 -2.85
CA ASP A 696 -17.78 6.82 -2.63
C ASP A 696 -16.29 6.95 -2.31
N VAL A 697 -15.62 7.88 -2.99
CA VAL A 697 -14.24 8.29 -2.63
C VAL A 697 -14.36 9.35 -1.54
N LEU A 698 -13.98 8.96 -0.33
CA LEU A 698 -14.17 9.78 0.86
C LEU A 698 -12.96 10.70 1.12
N PRO A 699 -13.17 11.97 1.46
CA PRO A 699 -12.08 12.93 1.55
C PRO A 699 -11.46 12.97 2.96
N PHE A 700 -10.76 11.89 3.32
CA PHE A 700 -10.06 11.77 4.60
C PHE A 700 -8.85 12.72 4.73
N PRO A 701 -8.33 12.94 5.96
CA PRO A 701 -7.28 13.93 6.22
C PRO A 701 -5.99 13.77 5.40
N TYR A 702 -5.63 12.54 4.98
CA TYR A 702 -4.45 12.30 4.15
C TYR A 702 -4.44 13.12 2.84
N LEU A 703 -5.60 13.43 2.26
CA LEU A 703 -5.69 14.29 1.07
C LEU A 703 -5.16 15.71 1.32
N MET A 704 -5.21 16.17 2.57
CA MET A 704 -4.76 17.50 2.99
C MET A 704 -3.31 17.50 3.48
N GLU A 705 -2.63 16.35 3.51
CA GLU A 705 -1.27 16.22 4.04
C GLU A 705 -0.33 17.27 3.42
N ASN A 706 -0.31 17.38 2.09
CA ASN A 706 0.51 18.35 1.36
C ASN A 706 -0.16 19.73 1.21
N ARG A 707 -1.25 20.00 1.94
CA ARG A 707 -1.96 21.30 1.98
C ARG A 707 -1.89 21.99 3.35
N THR A 708 -1.40 21.28 4.36
CA THR A 708 -1.10 21.84 5.69
C THR A 708 0.04 22.85 5.70
N ASN A 709 0.95 22.73 4.72
CA ASN A 709 2.13 23.57 4.54
C ASN A 709 1.77 24.80 3.70
N SER A 710 1.16 25.80 4.35
CA SER A 710 0.66 27.01 3.70
C SER A 710 0.87 28.24 4.61
N PHE A 711 1.24 29.36 3.98
CA PHE A 711 1.25 30.67 4.63
C PHE A 711 -0.13 30.98 5.24
N PRO A 712 -0.24 31.66 6.41
CA PRO A 712 0.84 32.29 7.19
C PRO A 712 1.49 31.39 8.25
N TYR A 713 0.93 30.21 8.51
CA TYR A 713 1.43 29.36 9.60
C TYR A 713 2.72 28.64 9.21
N PHE A 714 2.80 28.15 7.97
CA PHE A 714 4.00 27.54 7.42
C PHE A 714 4.58 28.39 6.29
N GLU A 715 5.85 28.75 6.39
CA GLU A 715 6.57 29.64 5.49
C GLU A 715 7.73 28.87 4.85
N GLU A 716 7.51 28.41 3.62
CA GLU A 716 8.56 27.90 2.73
C GLU A 716 8.71 28.91 1.58
N GLY A 717 9.93 29.39 1.38
CA GLY A 717 10.27 30.33 0.31
C GLY A 717 11.00 29.62 -0.83
N THR A 718 10.66 29.97 -2.07
CA THR A 718 11.34 29.49 -3.28
C THR A 718 11.78 30.66 -4.16
N VAL A 719 13.06 30.70 -4.51
CA VAL A 719 13.68 31.71 -5.38
C VAL A 719 14.24 31.01 -6.61
N ASN A 720 13.68 31.34 -7.77
CA ASN A 720 14.18 30.84 -9.05
C ASN A 720 15.33 31.72 -9.56
N SER A 721 16.38 31.08 -10.09
CA SER A 721 17.59 31.72 -10.63
C SER A 721 18.22 32.76 -9.69
N PRO A 722 18.56 32.41 -8.43
CA PRO A 722 19.18 33.37 -7.53
C PRO A 722 20.55 33.83 -8.07
N PRO A 723 21.01 35.05 -7.75
CA PRO A 723 22.35 35.52 -8.13
C PRO A 723 23.43 34.55 -7.65
N ALA A 724 24.49 34.37 -8.45
CA ALA A 724 25.58 33.45 -8.11
C ALA A 724 26.25 33.73 -6.74
N ALA A 725 26.25 34.99 -6.32
CA ALA A 725 26.76 35.44 -5.01
C ALA A 725 25.85 35.07 -3.83
N ALA A 726 24.61 34.66 -4.09
CA ALA A 726 23.69 34.20 -3.04
C ALA A 726 24.10 32.83 -2.50
N PHE A 727 24.77 31.99 -3.29
CA PHE A 727 25.31 30.74 -2.77
C PHE A 727 26.54 31.01 -1.90
N PRO A 728 26.70 30.38 -0.72
CA PRO A 728 25.76 29.44 -0.09
C PRO A 728 24.78 30.07 0.91
N THR A 729 25.02 31.27 1.44
CA THR A 729 24.29 31.82 2.61
C THR A 729 23.33 32.98 2.30
N GLY A 730 23.42 33.56 1.11
CA GLY A 730 22.62 34.72 0.70
C GLY A 730 21.21 34.37 0.21
N GLY A 731 20.89 33.09 0.00
CA GLY A 731 19.58 32.65 -0.48
C GLY A 731 18.43 33.06 0.44
N LEU A 732 18.60 32.93 1.76
CA LEU A 732 17.56 33.26 2.75
C LEU A 732 17.15 34.74 2.70
N ALA A 733 18.11 35.64 2.42
CA ALA A 733 17.83 37.08 2.31
C ALA A 733 17.03 37.47 1.06
N LEU A 734 16.89 36.56 0.10
CA LEU A 734 16.09 36.75 -1.12
C LEU A 734 14.64 36.32 -0.95
N ILE A 735 14.29 35.69 0.19
CA ILE A 735 12.93 35.26 0.48
C ILE A 735 12.08 36.50 0.79
N THR A 736 11.09 36.75 -0.05
CA THR A 736 10.09 37.81 0.09
C THR A 736 8.70 37.20 0.24
N PRO A 737 7.66 37.96 0.65
CA PRO A 737 6.29 37.44 0.70
C PRO A 737 5.83 36.78 -0.62
N SER A 738 6.19 37.36 -1.78
CA SER A 738 5.87 36.79 -3.10
C SER A 738 6.62 35.50 -3.44
N SER A 739 7.65 35.16 -2.66
CA SER A 739 8.40 33.91 -2.80
C SER A 739 7.83 32.77 -1.95
N LEU A 740 6.87 33.07 -1.06
CA LEU A 740 6.31 32.09 -0.14
C LEU A 740 5.31 31.16 -0.82
N ARG A 741 5.21 29.96 -0.27
CA ARG A 741 4.25 28.94 -0.67
C ARG A 741 2.85 29.19 -0.07
N ALA A 742 1.83 28.94 -0.87
CA ALA A 742 0.44 28.81 -0.41
C ALA A 742 -0.17 27.48 -0.88
N SER A 743 -1.35 27.16 -0.36
CA SER A 743 -2.16 26.02 -0.80
C SER A 743 -3.54 26.48 -1.27
N TYR A 744 -4.07 25.87 -2.32
CA TYR A 744 -5.43 26.03 -2.81
C TYR A 744 -6.19 24.72 -2.60
N VAL A 745 -7.41 24.80 -2.09
CA VAL A 745 -8.32 23.64 -2.01
C VAL A 745 -9.66 24.10 -2.54
N GLU A 746 -10.21 23.35 -3.51
CA GLU A 746 -11.56 23.57 -4.00
C GLU A 746 -12.56 23.54 -2.84
N GLN A 747 -13.31 24.62 -2.63
CA GLN A 747 -14.12 24.79 -1.41
C GLN A 747 -15.44 23.99 -1.45
N ASP A 748 -16.00 23.76 -2.64
CA ASP A 748 -17.30 23.09 -2.81
C ASP A 748 -17.20 21.97 -3.87
N PRO A 749 -16.37 20.93 -3.61
CA PRO A 749 -16.12 19.89 -4.59
C PRO A 749 -17.37 19.08 -4.90
N GLN A 750 -17.49 18.63 -6.15
CA GLN A 750 -18.51 17.68 -6.54
C GLN A 750 -18.29 16.31 -5.89
N ARG A 751 -19.36 15.50 -5.80
CA ARG A 751 -19.28 14.15 -5.26
C ARG A 751 -18.30 13.30 -6.08
N ALA A 752 -17.30 12.75 -5.42
CA ALA A 752 -16.31 11.83 -5.97
C ALA A 752 -16.73 10.38 -5.73
N TYR A 753 -16.82 9.58 -6.78
CA TYR A 753 -17.26 8.19 -6.66
C TYR A 753 -16.74 7.32 -7.80
N MET A 754 -16.85 6.01 -7.60
CA MET A 754 -16.60 5.00 -8.60
C MET A 754 -17.84 4.15 -8.84
N THR A 755 -18.18 3.99 -10.12
CA THR A 755 -19.16 2.99 -10.56
C THR A 755 -18.40 1.73 -10.93
N GLN A 756 -18.75 0.59 -10.33
CA GLN A 756 -18.15 -0.70 -10.63
C GLN A 756 -19.21 -1.66 -11.17
N TRP A 757 -18.81 -2.54 -12.08
CA TRP A 757 -19.66 -3.61 -12.60
C TRP A 757 -18.86 -4.86 -12.96
N ASN A 758 -19.50 -6.03 -12.87
CA ASN A 758 -18.92 -7.28 -13.33
C ASN A 758 -19.96 -8.24 -13.91
N LEU A 759 -19.46 -9.21 -14.68
CA LEU A 759 -20.19 -10.39 -15.12
C LEU A 759 -19.23 -11.58 -15.05
N THR A 760 -19.59 -12.63 -14.33
CA THR A 760 -18.76 -13.82 -14.13
C THR A 760 -19.55 -15.10 -14.41
N ILE A 761 -18.85 -16.10 -14.90
CA ILE A 761 -19.35 -17.46 -15.07
C ILE A 761 -18.39 -18.37 -14.31
N GLN A 762 -18.91 -19.10 -13.34
CA GLN A 762 -18.18 -20.10 -12.56
C GLN A 762 -18.75 -21.48 -12.86
N ARG A 763 -17.88 -22.47 -13.06
CA ARG A 763 -18.26 -23.85 -13.28
C ARG A 763 -17.39 -24.80 -12.46
N GLN A 764 -18.04 -25.72 -11.76
CA GLN A 764 -17.39 -26.88 -11.17
C GLN A 764 -16.95 -27.83 -12.30
N LEU A 765 -15.70 -28.25 -12.21
CA LEU A 765 -15.10 -29.25 -13.09
C LEU A 765 -15.04 -30.59 -12.35
N ALA A 766 -14.37 -31.59 -12.93
CA ALA A 766 -14.26 -32.90 -12.31
C ALA A 766 -13.55 -32.82 -10.93
N GLY A 767 -14.14 -33.51 -9.93
CA GLY A 767 -13.62 -33.55 -8.57
C GLY A 767 -13.75 -32.21 -7.84
N SER A 768 -12.67 -31.83 -7.15
CA SER A 768 -12.62 -30.65 -6.28
C SER A 768 -12.08 -29.39 -6.99
N ALA A 769 -12.33 -29.25 -8.29
CA ALA A 769 -11.84 -28.14 -9.11
C ALA A 769 -12.98 -27.25 -9.63
N ALA A 770 -12.73 -25.95 -9.74
CA ALA A 770 -13.63 -24.97 -10.30
C ALA A 770 -12.87 -23.96 -11.18
N LEU A 771 -13.54 -23.50 -12.24
CA LEU A 771 -13.05 -22.45 -13.14
C LEU A 771 -14.04 -21.29 -13.13
N THR A 772 -13.52 -20.07 -12.98
CA THR A 772 -14.25 -18.82 -13.11
C THR A 772 -13.65 -18.03 -14.26
N ALA A 773 -14.49 -17.45 -15.11
CA ALA A 773 -14.10 -16.43 -16.08
C ALA A 773 -15.03 -15.22 -15.90
N GLY A 774 -14.49 -14.01 -15.97
CA GLY A 774 -15.28 -12.82 -15.74
C GLY A 774 -14.77 -11.57 -16.44
N TYR A 775 -15.69 -10.66 -16.73
CA TYR A 775 -15.39 -9.29 -17.11
C TYR A 775 -15.60 -8.38 -15.91
N VAL A 776 -14.62 -7.52 -15.61
CA VAL A 776 -14.67 -6.57 -14.50
C VAL A 776 -14.35 -5.18 -15.04
N GLY A 777 -15.21 -4.21 -14.75
CA GLY A 777 -15.03 -2.83 -15.16
C GLY A 777 -15.33 -1.83 -14.05
N SER A 778 -14.71 -0.65 -14.15
CA SER A 778 -15.05 0.49 -13.30
C SER A 778 -14.80 1.83 -13.98
N HIS A 779 -15.53 2.85 -13.55
CA HIS A 779 -15.36 4.24 -13.97
C HIS A 779 -15.37 5.16 -12.75
N GLY A 780 -14.34 5.97 -12.59
CA GLY A 780 -14.24 6.99 -11.55
C GLY A 780 -14.61 8.37 -12.08
N THR A 781 -15.37 9.12 -11.28
CA THR A 781 -15.88 10.46 -11.61
C THR A 781 -15.51 11.44 -10.50
N ASN A 782 -15.03 12.63 -10.89
CA ASN A 782 -14.66 13.72 -9.99
C ASN A 782 -13.69 13.27 -8.88
N LEU A 783 -12.75 12.40 -9.23
CA LEU A 783 -11.75 11.90 -8.29
C LEU A 783 -10.86 13.08 -7.84
N PRO A 784 -10.35 13.05 -6.59
CA PRO A 784 -9.41 14.05 -6.12
C PRO A 784 -8.11 13.96 -6.93
N ARG A 785 -7.58 15.13 -7.31
CA ARG A 785 -6.31 15.30 -8.02
C ARG A 785 -5.43 16.27 -7.28
N SER A 786 -4.18 15.87 -7.08
CA SER A 786 -3.15 16.73 -6.52
C SER A 786 -2.35 17.41 -7.63
N ILE A 787 -2.18 18.73 -7.51
CA ILE A 787 -1.37 19.57 -8.39
C ILE A 787 -0.33 20.26 -7.51
N GLU A 788 0.96 20.10 -7.78
CA GLU A 788 1.98 20.68 -6.91
C GLU A 788 2.21 22.18 -7.10
N ASP A 789 1.89 22.71 -8.28
CA ASP A 789 1.94 24.15 -8.56
C ASP A 789 0.87 24.55 -9.60
N VAL A 790 -0.25 25.10 -9.12
CA VAL A 790 -1.31 25.65 -9.98
C VAL A 790 -1.02 27.10 -10.38
N ASN A 791 0.00 27.76 -9.81
CA ASN A 791 0.27 29.17 -10.05
C ASN A 791 0.94 29.45 -11.41
N GLN A 792 0.68 28.64 -12.43
CA GLN A 792 1.37 28.69 -13.73
C GLN A 792 1.02 29.94 -14.55
N VAL A 793 1.61 30.06 -15.75
CA VAL A 793 1.26 31.09 -16.73
C VAL A 793 -0.27 31.12 -16.95
N PRO A 794 -0.92 32.30 -16.92
CA PRO A 794 -2.34 32.42 -17.20
C PRO A 794 -2.73 31.81 -18.55
N PRO A 795 -3.81 31.01 -18.64
CA PRO A 795 -4.27 30.42 -19.90
C PRO A 795 -4.52 31.42 -21.03
N SER A 796 -4.87 32.66 -20.71
CA SER A 796 -5.07 33.74 -21.69
C SER A 796 -3.79 34.17 -22.43
N LEU A 797 -2.61 33.80 -21.92
CA LEU A 797 -1.32 34.12 -22.52
C LEU A 797 -0.69 32.92 -23.25
N VAL A 798 -1.35 31.77 -23.23
CA VAL A 798 -0.89 30.55 -23.92
C VAL A 798 -1.54 30.49 -25.30
N THR A 799 -0.73 30.28 -26.33
CA THR A 799 -1.17 30.15 -27.72
C THR A 799 -0.81 28.77 -28.26
N THR A 800 -1.20 28.45 -29.49
CA THR A 800 -0.83 27.20 -30.16
C THR A 800 -0.06 27.54 -31.45
N SER A 801 1.10 26.91 -31.65
CA SER A 801 1.87 27.04 -32.88
C SER A 801 1.26 26.25 -34.03
N ALA A 802 1.75 26.47 -35.26
CA ALA A 802 1.24 25.81 -36.47
C ALA A 802 1.41 24.28 -36.47
N ASP A 803 2.41 23.77 -35.76
CA ASP A 803 2.69 22.34 -35.54
C ASP A 803 1.94 21.76 -34.32
N GLY A 804 1.10 22.56 -33.65
CA GLY A 804 0.21 22.11 -32.58
C GLY A 804 0.79 22.17 -31.17
N HIS A 805 2.02 22.67 -30.98
CA HIS A 805 2.57 22.87 -29.65
C HIS A 805 1.90 24.03 -28.92
N LEU A 806 1.73 23.89 -27.60
CA LEU A 806 1.37 25.03 -26.75
C LEU A 806 2.58 25.93 -26.57
N VAL A 807 2.41 27.22 -26.85
CA VAL A 807 3.43 28.25 -26.81
C VAL A 807 3.14 29.22 -25.67
N PHE A 808 4.12 29.38 -24.81
CA PHE A 808 4.10 30.26 -23.64
C PHE A 808 4.90 31.53 -23.93
N PRO A 809 4.62 32.64 -23.23
CA PRO A 809 5.33 33.90 -23.44
C PRO A 809 6.84 33.72 -23.24
N THR A 810 7.65 34.29 -24.14
CA THR A 810 9.11 34.38 -24.05
C THR A 810 9.57 35.79 -24.38
N ASP A 811 10.61 36.27 -23.69
CA ASP A 811 11.37 37.47 -24.05
C ASP A 811 12.65 37.06 -24.77
N PRO A 812 12.72 37.23 -26.11
CA PRO A 812 13.87 36.83 -26.91
C PRO A 812 15.17 37.58 -26.55
N SER A 813 15.08 38.72 -25.86
CA SER A 813 16.23 39.53 -25.46
C SER A 813 16.87 39.09 -24.14
N ALA A 814 16.17 38.25 -23.38
CA ALA A 814 16.62 37.79 -22.07
C ALA A 814 17.29 36.42 -22.15
N ARG A 815 18.41 36.25 -21.42
CA ARG A 815 19.22 35.02 -21.40
C ARG A 815 18.42 33.73 -21.08
N ASN A 816 17.31 33.85 -20.35
CA ASN A 816 16.41 32.75 -19.96
C ASN A 816 14.93 33.00 -20.35
N GLY A 817 14.68 33.80 -21.39
CA GLY A 817 13.32 34.13 -21.83
C GLY A 817 12.58 35.15 -20.95
N GLY A 818 13.21 35.77 -19.95
CA GLY A 818 12.67 36.87 -19.15
C GLY A 818 11.92 36.43 -17.89
N PRO A 819 11.11 37.31 -17.26
CA PRO A 819 10.17 36.93 -16.19
C PRO A 819 9.05 36.01 -16.71
N ILE A 820 8.49 35.18 -15.83
CA ILE A 820 7.33 34.33 -16.15
C ILE A 820 6.08 34.96 -15.52
N PRO A 821 5.07 35.37 -16.32
CA PRO A 821 3.80 35.83 -15.78
C PRO A 821 3.14 34.73 -14.94
N ARG A 822 2.60 35.07 -13.77
CA ARG A 822 1.94 34.13 -12.84
C ARG A 822 0.48 34.55 -12.65
N ILE A 823 -0.39 33.58 -12.41
CA ILE A 823 -1.80 33.84 -12.04
C ILE A 823 -1.90 34.67 -10.77
N ASN A 824 -1.04 34.35 -9.79
CA ASN A 824 -0.97 35.03 -8.51
C ASN A 824 0.44 35.55 -8.27
N PRO A 825 0.65 36.87 -8.28
CA PRO A 825 1.96 37.47 -8.02
C PRO A 825 2.34 37.50 -6.54
N ASN A 826 1.42 37.18 -5.61
CA ASN A 826 1.65 37.25 -4.17
C ASN A 826 2.30 36.00 -3.57
N PHE A 827 2.39 34.91 -4.34
CA PHE A 827 2.96 33.64 -3.90
C PHE A 827 3.82 33.04 -5.01
N SER A 828 4.80 32.22 -4.65
CA SER A 828 5.61 31.50 -5.64
C SER A 828 4.86 30.27 -6.13
N ARG A 829 4.80 29.24 -5.30
CA ARG A 829 4.15 27.95 -5.52
C ARG A 829 2.79 27.94 -4.86
N ILE A 830 1.78 27.47 -5.59
CA ILE A 830 0.45 27.21 -5.03
C ILE A 830 0.12 25.73 -5.23
N ALA A 831 0.25 24.91 -4.18
CA ALA A 831 -0.13 23.51 -4.23
C ALA A 831 -1.66 23.38 -4.15
N ALA A 832 -2.29 22.61 -5.05
CA ALA A 832 -3.73 22.59 -5.24
C ALA A 832 -4.35 21.21 -5.13
N THR A 833 -5.49 21.09 -4.45
CA THR A 833 -6.36 19.91 -4.51
C THR A 833 -7.69 20.28 -5.15
N VAL A 834 -8.05 19.56 -6.22
CA VAL A 834 -9.29 19.73 -7.00
C VAL A 834 -9.96 18.38 -7.25
N TRP A 835 -11.26 18.37 -7.55
CA TRP A 835 -12.06 17.15 -7.77
C TRP A 835 -12.58 17.04 -9.20
N ASP A 836 -11.66 16.95 -10.16
CA ASP A 836 -11.94 16.93 -11.60
C ASP A 836 -11.31 15.75 -12.35
N ASP A 837 -10.77 14.77 -11.63
CA ASP A 837 -10.12 13.60 -12.24
C ASP A 837 -11.14 12.50 -12.59
N SER A 838 -10.80 11.68 -13.56
CA SER A 838 -11.62 10.57 -14.02
C SER A 838 -10.75 9.37 -14.34
N SER A 839 -11.27 8.17 -14.09
CA SER A 839 -10.57 6.92 -14.37
C SER A 839 -11.47 5.92 -15.10
N SER A 840 -10.88 5.00 -15.85
CA SER A 840 -11.58 3.86 -16.42
C SER A 840 -10.72 2.61 -16.38
N TYR A 841 -11.34 1.49 -16.00
CA TYR A 841 -10.70 0.19 -15.93
C TYR A 841 -11.59 -0.86 -16.59
N ASN A 842 -10.97 -1.76 -17.35
CA ASN A 842 -11.64 -2.92 -17.93
C ASN A 842 -10.69 -4.11 -17.88
N SER A 843 -11.21 -5.29 -17.54
CA SER A 843 -10.41 -6.50 -17.48
C SER A 843 -11.18 -7.78 -17.75
N LEU A 844 -10.45 -8.77 -18.28
CA LEU A 844 -10.78 -10.18 -18.23
C LEU A 844 -10.04 -10.81 -17.05
N VAL A 845 -10.78 -11.48 -16.17
CA VAL A 845 -10.24 -12.28 -15.08
C VAL A 845 -10.56 -13.76 -15.30
N VAL A 846 -9.59 -14.63 -15.03
CA VAL A 846 -9.76 -16.08 -15.08
C VAL A 846 -9.13 -16.68 -13.83
N ASP A 847 -9.92 -17.41 -13.04
CA ASP A 847 -9.48 -18.07 -11.82
C ASP A 847 -9.76 -19.57 -11.91
N PHE A 848 -8.74 -20.37 -11.67
CA PHE A 848 -8.85 -21.82 -11.51
C PHE A 848 -8.48 -22.17 -10.07
N ASN A 849 -9.38 -22.86 -9.37
CA ASN A 849 -9.16 -23.28 -8.00
C ASN A 849 -9.42 -24.77 -7.86
N LYS A 850 -8.44 -25.50 -7.32
CA LYS A 850 -8.60 -26.88 -6.87
C LYS A 850 -8.41 -26.90 -5.35
N ARG A 851 -9.49 -27.16 -4.62
CA ARG A 851 -9.42 -27.40 -3.17
C ARG A 851 -8.48 -28.57 -2.87
N PHE A 852 -7.87 -28.52 -1.68
CA PHE A 852 -6.97 -29.55 -1.21
C PHE A 852 -7.69 -30.91 -1.19
N SER A 853 -7.23 -31.83 -2.04
CA SER A 853 -7.74 -33.19 -2.12
C SER A 853 -6.64 -34.09 -2.66
N ARG A 854 -6.55 -35.32 -2.12
CA ARG A 854 -5.51 -36.30 -2.48
C ARG A 854 -4.09 -35.73 -2.36
N GLY A 855 -3.85 -34.90 -1.36
CA GLY A 855 -2.55 -34.30 -1.10
C GLY A 855 -2.23 -33.04 -1.90
N LEU A 856 -3.07 -32.59 -2.85
CA LEU A 856 -2.75 -31.47 -3.74
C LEU A 856 -3.73 -30.31 -3.59
N PHE A 857 -3.21 -29.11 -3.37
CA PHE A 857 -3.86 -27.82 -3.54
C PHE A 857 -3.25 -27.11 -4.77
N PHE A 858 -4.09 -26.40 -5.53
CA PHE A 858 -3.65 -25.70 -6.73
C PHE A 858 -4.58 -24.52 -7.04
N LYS A 859 -4.00 -23.35 -7.29
CA LYS A 859 -4.73 -22.14 -7.67
C LYS A 859 -3.97 -21.39 -8.76
N ALA A 860 -4.67 -20.98 -9.81
CA ALA A 860 -4.10 -20.15 -10.87
C ALA A 860 -5.03 -18.98 -11.18
N ALA A 861 -4.48 -17.79 -11.29
CA ALA A 861 -5.19 -16.56 -11.59
C ALA A 861 -4.53 -15.85 -12.78
N TYR A 862 -5.35 -15.44 -13.75
CA TYR A 862 -4.91 -14.64 -14.90
C TYR A 862 -5.76 -13.38 -15.01
N THR A 863 -5.10 -12.25 -15.26
CA THR A 863 -5.74 -10.97 -15.49
C THR A 863 -5.18 -10.35 -16.75
N TRP A 864 -6.07 -10.01 -17.68
CA TRP A 864 -5.78 -9.12 -18.79
C TRP A 864 -6.57 -7.83 -18.59
N SER A 865 -5.88 -6.71 -18.39
CA SER A 865 -6.51 -5.46 -17.96
C SER A 865 -5.96 -4.23 -18.66
N LYS A 866 -6.74 -3.15 -18.63
CA LYS A 866 -6.29 -1.80 -18.99
C LYS A 866 -6.93 -0.78 -18.05
N SER A 867 -6.09 0.02 -17.39
CA SER A 867 -6.47 1.17 -16.56
C SER A 867 -5.98 2.48 -17.17
N MET A 868 -6.85 3.50 -17.17
CA MET A 868 -6.57 4.84 -17.67
C MET A 868 -7.11 5.89 -16.71
N ASP A 869 -6.44 7.03 -16.58
CA ASP A 869 -6.92 8.15 -15.75
C ASP A 869 -6.39 9.52 -16.24
N LEU A 870 -6.87 10.63 -15.64
CA LEU A 870 -6.26 11.97 -15.79
C LEU A 870 -5.20 12.24 -14.72
N GLY A 871 -5.12 11.41 -13.68
CA GLY A 871 -4.09 11.45 -12.65
C GLY A 871 -4.09 10.15 -11.85
N SER A 872 -2.90 9.62 -11.57
CA SER A 872 -2.76 8.43 -10.72
C SER A 872 -2.49 8.79 -9.26
N ASN A 873 -2.31 10.08 -8.95
CA ASN A 873 -2.04 10.61 -7.63
C ASN A 873 -3.29 11.14 -6.91
N THR A 874 -3.24 11.16 -5.59
CA THR A 874 -4.34 11.49 -4.68
C THR A 874 -4.03 12.72 -3.81
N PHE A 875 -2.82 12.83 -3.27
CA PHE A 875 -2.36 13.88 -2.35
C PHE A 875 -1.01 14.51 -2.78
N SER A 876 -0.17 13.82 -3.56
CA SER A 876 1.12 14.34 -4.02
C SER A 876 1.58 13.77 -5.35
N ASP A 877 2.44 14.48 -6.09
CA ASP A 877 3.01 13.95 -7.34
C ASP A 877 4.12 12.90 -7.16
N ASN A 878 4.43 12.45 -5.93
CA ASN A 878 5.48 11.47 -5.64
C ASN A 878 4.95 10.20 -4.96
N GLU A 879 3.65 9.91 -5.11
CA GLU A 879 2.98 8.70 -4.61
C GLU A 879 3.50 7.40 -5.21
N SER A 880 4.13 7.43 -6.38
CA SER A 880 4.82 6.29 -6.99
C SER A 880 6.05 6.75 -7.75
N THR A 881 7.06 5.88 -7.90
CA THR A 881 8.32 6.23 -8.60
C THR A 881 8.14 6.60 -10.06
N ASN A 882 7.07 6.13 -10.69
CA ASN A 882 6.74 6.36 -12.09
C ASN A 882 5.65 7.43 -12.27
N THR A 883 5.21 8.10 -11.21
CA THR A 883 4.25 9.20 -11.30
C THR A 883 4.81 10.36 -12.09
N SER A 884 3.96 10.92 -12.95
CA SER A 884 4.25 12.10 -13.77
C SER A 884 3.23 13.19 -13.44
N GLY A 885 3.72 14.33 -12.95
CA GLY A 885 2.89 15.50 -12.67
C GLY A 885 2.28 16.13 -13.93
N SER A 886 1.40 17.12 -13.72
CA SER A 886 0.80 17.86 -14.83
C SER A 886 1.80 18.82 -15.50
N PRO A 887 2.08 18.72 -16.82
CA PRO A 887 2.88 19.73 -17.49
C PRO A 887 2.20 21.10 -17.47
N TYR A 888 0.86 21.10 -17.45
CA TYR A 888 0.06 22.31 -17.43
C TYR A 888 -1.28 22.06 -16.73
N ALA A 889 -1.51 22.73 -15.59
CA ALA A 889 -2.61 22.44 -14.67
C ALA A 889 -4.01 22.68 -15.26
N PHE A 890 -4.13 23.64 -16.19
CA PHE A 890 -5.40 24.09 -16.76
C PHE A 890 -5.88 23.29 -17.97
N LEU A 891 -5.09 22.31 -18.44
CA LEU A 891 -5.48 21.39 -19.50
C LEU A 891 -5.31 19.94 -19.01
N PRO A 892 -6.19 19.45 -18.12
CA PRO A 892 -6.09 18.10 -17.56
C PRO A 892 -6.13 17.00 -18.63
N GLY A 893 -6.69 17.27 -19.81
CA GLY A 893 -6.65 16.35 -20.95
C GLY A 893 -5.23 15.94 -21.39
N LEU A 894 -4.21 16.79 -21.17
CA LEU A 894 -2.79 16.46 -21.44
C LEU A 894 -2.23 15.38 -20.52
N GLN A 895 -2.91 15.10 -19.42
CA GLN A 895 -2.56 14.02 -18.53
C GLN A 895 -3.20 12.69 -18.90
N ARG A 896 -4.27 12.68 -19.69
CA ARG A 896 -5.01 11.46 -19.98
C ARG A 896 -4.09 10.39 -20.57
N GLY A 897 -3.91 9.30 -19.84
CA GLY A 897 -2.98 8.25 -20.21
C GLY A 897 -3.29 6.94 -19.51
N ILE A 898 -2.40 5.96 -19.71
CA ILE A 898 -2.41 4.73 -18.89
C ILE A 898 -2.12 5.12 -17.44
N SER A 899 -2.78 4.48 -16.47
CA SER A 899 -2.54 4.71 -15.03
C SER A 899 -1.17 4.20 -14.61
N ASP A 900 -0.53 4.83 -13.61
CA ASP A 900 0.81 4.45 -13.12
C ASP A 900 0.87 2.99 -12.64
N PHE A 901 -0.25 2.44 -12.18
CA PHE A 901 -0.40 1.07 -11.68
C PHE A 901 -1.00 0.08 -12.70
N ASP A 902 -1.01 0.43 -13.99
CA ASP A 902 -1.50 -0.48 -15.02
C ASP A 902 -0.50 -1.60 -15.37
N ILE A 903 -0.93 -2.84 -15.18
CA ILE A 903 -0.20 -4.03 -15.65
C ILE A 903 -1.11 -4.76 -16.63
N ALA A 904 -0.75 -4.78 -17.91
CA ALA A 904 -1.62 -5.30 -18.95
C ALA A 904 -1.93 -6.79 -18.77
N HIS A 905 -0.91 -7.60 -18.46
CA HIS A 905 -1.04 -9.05 -18.27
C HIS A 905 -0.41 -9.45 -16.94
N ARG A 906 -1.13 -10.25 -16.14
CA ARG A 906 -0.61 -10.88 -14.93
C ARG A 906 -1.11 -12.31 -14.83
N PHE A 907 -0.19 -13.23 -14.61
CA PHE A 907 -0.45 -14.63 -14.32
C PHE A 907 0.21 -15.00 -12.99
N VAL A 908 -0.54 -15.67 -12.14
CA VAL A 908 -0.04 -16.20 -10.87
C VAL A 908 -0.52 -17.64 -10.71
N LEU A 909 0.39 -18.50 -10.28
CA LEU A 909 0.12 -19.89 -9.97
C LEU A 909 0.64 -20.18 -8.56
N SER A 910 -0.19 -20.71 -7.68
CA SER A 910 0.23 -21.25 -6.39
C SER A 910 -0.20 -22.71 -6.24
N TYR A 911 0.63 -23.50 -5.56
CA TYR A 911 0.32 -24.89 -5.28
C TYR A 911 0.95 -25.33 -3.96
N SER A 912 0.33 -26.32 -3.32
CA SER A 912 0.97 -27.12 -2.28
C SER A 912 0.67 -28.59 -2.49
N TRP A 913 1.67 -29.43 -2.29
CA TRP A 913 1.59 -30.85 -2.58
C TRP A 913 2.24 -31.67 -1.46
N ASN A 914 1.41 -32.38 -0.71
CA ASN A 914 1.84 -33.43 0.21
C ASN A 914 2.16 -34.66 -0.62
N ILE A 915 3.44 -35.01 -0.70
CA ILE A 915 3.89 -36.12 -1.53
C ILE A 915 3.37 -37.41 -0.91
N PRO A 916 2.47 -38.15 -1.60
CA PRO A 916 1.92 -39.38 -1.07
C PRO A 916 3.02 -40.45 -1.00
N MET A 917 3.10 -41.16 0.12
CA MET A 917 4.07 -42.23 0.32
C MET A 917 3.37 -43.56 0.64
N PRO A 918 3.89 -44.69 0.13
CA PRO A 918 3.34 -46.01 0.44
C PRO A 918 3.39 -46.31 1.94
N GLU A 919 2.27 -46.78 2.49
CA GLU A 919 2.16 -47.20 3.90
C GLU A 919 3.06 -48.39 4.26
N SER A 920 3.60 -49.10 3.25
CA SER A 920 4.50 -50.24 3.41
C SER A 920 5.88 -49.89 3.98
N PHE A 921 6.27 -48.61 3.97
CA PHE A 921 7.52 -48.17 4.60
C PHE A 921 7.34 -48.01 6.11
N VAL A 922 8.12 -48.76 6.89
CA VAL A 922 8.14 -48.73 8.36
C VAL A 922 9.54 -48.38 8.91
N GLY A 923 9.61 -47.99 10.18
CA GLY A 923 10.87 -47.73 10.88
C GLY A 923 11.69 -46.58 10.26
N LYS A 924 13.01 -46.78 10.10
CA LYS A 924 13.93 -45.75 9.57
C LYS A 924 13.57 -45.32 8.13
N ALA A 925 13.05 -46.25 7.31
CA ALA A 925 12.62 -45.94 5.96
C ALA A 925 11.43 -44.96 5.97
N HIS A 926 10.45 -45.18 6.85
CA HIS A 926 9.33 -44.26 7.03
C HIS A 926 9.80 -42.86 7.47
N ALA A 927 10.66 -42.80 8.49
CA ALA A 927 11.17 -41.53 9.01
C ALA A 927 11.92 -40.70 7.94
N LEU A 928 12.66 -41.35 7.04
CA LEU A 928 13.40 -40.69 5.95
C LEU A 928 12.51 -40.30 4.77
N LEU A 929 11.53 -41.15 4.43
CA LEU A 929 10.79 -41.04 3.17
C LEU A 929 9.39 -40.41 3.31
N ALA A 930 8.74 -40.45 4.47
CA ALA A 930 7.39 -39.89 4.67
C ALA A 930 7.38 -38.39 5.05
N GLY A 931 6.26 -37.70 4.88
CA GLY A 931 6.09 -36.33 5.40
C GLY A 931 6.75 -35.22 4.57
N TRP A 932 7.13 -35.50 3.32
CA TRP A 932 7.59 -34.49 2.38
C TRP A 932 6.42 -33.70 1.79
N GLU A 933 6.63 -32.39 1.64
CA GLU A 933 5.65 -31.48 1.07
C GLU A 933 6.36 -30.41 0.25
N LEU A 934 5.75 -30.00 -0.86
CA LEU A 934 6.24 -28.97 -1.77
C LEU A 934 5.23 -27.83 -1.81
N GLY A 935 5.72 -26.59 -1.77
CA GLY A 935 4.93 -25.41 -2.05
C GLY A 935 5.60 -24.56 -3.14
N GLY A 936 4.82 -23.74 -3.83
CA GLY A 936 5.39 -22.79 -4.77
C GLY A 936 4.43 -21.71 -5.23
N ILE A 937 5.01 -20.59 -5.62
CA ILE A 937 4.34 -19.45 -6.25
C ILE A 937 5.13 -19.09 -7.50
N PHE A 938 4.47 -19.11 -8.65
CA PHE A 938 5.00 -18.58 -9.90
C PHE A 938 4.21 -17.34 -10.31
N SER A 939 4.90 -16.23 -10.54
CA SER A 939 4.31 -14.96 -10.96
C SER A 939 4.96 -14.48 -12.24
N ALA A 940 4.16 -14.09 -13.22
CA ALA A 940 4.62 -13.46 -14.45
C ALA A 940 3.73 -12.28 -14.82
N GLN A 941 4.32 -11.14 -15.17
CA GLN A 941 3.56 -9.94 -15.54
C GLN A 941 4.28 -9.02 -16.52
N SER A 942 3.50 -8.23 -17.26
CA SER A 942 4.03 -7.11 -18.05
C SER A 942 4.57 -6.00 -17.16
N GLY A 943 5.48 -5.17 -17.66
CA GLY A 943 6.03 -4.06 -16.87
C GLY A 943 5.07 -2.89 -16.66
N PRO A 944 5.27 -2.13 -15.56
CA PRO A 944 4.50 -0.92 -15.28
C PRO A 944 4.82 0.16 -16.34
N PRO A 945 3.86 1.04 -16.66
CA PRO A 945 4.12 2.15 -17.55
C PRO A 945 4.99 3.20 -16.88
N PHE A 946 5.68 4.00 -17.67
CA PHE A 946 6.39 5.17 -17.19
C PHE A 946 6.40 6.27 -18.26
N THR A 947 6.72 7.49 -17.82
CA THR A 947 6.78 8.67 -18.68
C THR A 947 8.19 9.22 -18.69
N VAL A 948 8.72 9.50 -19.88
CA VAL A 948 9.96 10.24 -20.03
C VAL A 948 9.69 11.73 -19.78
N THR A 949 10.54 12.40 -18.99
CA THR A 949 10.35 13.79 -18.57
C THR A 949 11.63 14.64 -18.76
N LEU A 950 11.48 15.95 -18.67
CA LEU A 950 12.57 16.94 -18.71
C LEU A 950 12.97 17.36 -17.29
N GLN A 951 14.19 17.87 -17.11
CA GLN A 951 14.68 18.42 -15.83
C GLN A 951 14.72 19.96 -15.82
N THR A 952 13.95 20.62 -16.68
CA THR A 952 13.89 22.08 -16.77
C THR A 952 12.51 22.56 -17.20
N ASP A 953 12.21 23.82 -16.91
CA ASP A 953 10.99 24.51 -17.34
C ASP A 953 11.13 24.99 -18.80
N GLN A 954 11.27 24.05 -19.74
CA GLN A 954 11.52 24.39 -21.14
C GLN A 954 10.35 25.16 -21.76
N ALA A 955 9.12 24.78 -21.40
CA ALA A 955 7.93 25.47 -21.86
C ALA A 955 7.69 26.81 -21.13
N ARG A 956 8.42 27.12 -20.04
CA ARG A 956 8.22 28.32 -19.21
C ARG A 956 6.81 28.43 -18.63
N THR A 957 6.27 27.32 -18.12
CA THR A 957 4.99 27.31 -17.41
C THR A 957 5.08 27.99 -16.05
N GLY A 958 6.31 28.17 -15.54
CA GLY A 958 6.62 28.66 -14.22
C GLY A 958 6.49 27.60 -13.13
N ASP A 959 6.19 26.35 -13.47
CA ASP A 959 6.07 25.27 -12.49
C ASP A 959 7.36 25.13 -11.68
N SER A 960 7.28 25.44 -10.39
CA SER A 960 8.39 25.35 -9.44
C SER A 960 8.91 23.92 -9.25
N ARG A 961 8.14 22.90 -9.66
CA ARG A 961 8.41 21.47 -9.44
C ARG A 961 8.85 20.72 -10.69
N VAL A 962 9.04 21.39 -11.82
CA VAL A 962 9.49 20.74 -13.07
C VAL A 962 10.85 20.03 -12.96
N ARG A 963 11.71 20.49 -12.03
CA ARG A 963 13.04 19.93 -11.74
C ARG A 963 12.99 18.71 -10.82
N SER A 964 11.85 18.46 -10.19
CA SER A 964 11.68 17.29 -9.32
C SER A 964 11.63 15.99 -10.12
N THR A 965 11.86 14.86 -9.44
CA THR A 965 11.80 13.51 -10.01
C THR A 965 10.48 13.23 -10.71
N SER A 966 9.37 13.77 -10.19
CA SER A 966 8.01 13.61 -10.72
C SER A 966 7.56 14.75 -11.66
N GLY A 967 8.44 15.71 -11.96
CA GLY A 967 8.11 16.94 -12.71
C GLY A 967 7.40 16.69 -14.05
N GLY A 968 6.49 17.61 -14.41
CA GLY A 968 5.44 17.37 -15.41
C GLY A 968 5.79 17.58 -16.88
N GLN A 969 6.89 18.25 -17.23
CA GLN A 969 7.22 18.51 -18.64
C GLN A 969 7.85 17.30 -19.33
N ARG A 970 7.47 17.11 -20.60
CA ARG A 970 7.82 15.94 -21.41
C ARG A 970 8.48 16.40 -22.70
N PRO A 971 9.34 15.57 -23.31
CA PRO A 971 9.95 15.88 -24.60
C PRO A 971 8.94 15.79 -25.76
N ASP A 972 9.42 16.13 -26.95
CA ASP A 972 8.73 15.82 -28.19
C ASP A 972 8.99 14.39 -28.61
N PHE A 973 7.97 13.72 -29.12
CA PHE A 973 8.05 12.39 -29.71
C PHE A 973 7.98 12.47 -31.23
N ASN A 974 8.99 11.92 -31.89
CA ASN A 974 9.05 11.86 -33.34
C ASN A 974 8.51 10.52 -33.86
N SER A 975 7.21 10.47 -34.16
CA SER A 975 6.56 9.29 -34.73
C SER A 975 6.99 8.94 -36.17
N SER A 976 7.64 9.88 -36.86
CA SER A 976 8.12 9.69 -38.24
C SER A 976 9.52 9.08 -38.30
N ALA A 977 10.24 9.05 -37.18
CA ALA A 977 11.57 8.44 -37.12
C ALA A 977 11.49 6.89 -37.25
N PRO A 978 12.39 6.25 -38.01
CA PRO A 978 12.38 4.80 -38.19
C PRO A 978 12.45 4.04 -36.87
N GLY A 979 11.50 3.12 -36.65
CA GLY A 979 11.45 2.28 -35.45
C GLY A 979 10.87 2.97 -34.20
N CYS A 980 10.40 4.21 -34.31
CA CYS A 980 9.76 4.94 -33.22
C CYS A 980 8.25 4.65 -33.18
N THR A 981 7.88 3.64 -32.41
CA THR A 981 6.47 3.39 -32.02
C THR A 981 6.15 4.10 -30.71
N VAL A 982 4.86 4.19 -30.36
CA VAL A 982 4.42 4.82 -29.09
C VAL A 982 5.12 4.22 -27.85
N ASN A 983 5.49 2.94 -27.89
CA ASN A 983 6.31 2.30 -26.86
C ASN A 983 7.79 2.29 -27.32
N ALA A 984 8.43 3.47 -27.25
CA ALA A 984 9.78 3.72 -27.77
C ALA A 984 10.90 3.11 -26.89
N ILE A 985 10.91 1.79 -26.79
CA ILE A 985 11.87 1.01 -26.00
C ILE A 985 12.60 -0.05 -26.85
N ASN A 986 13.70 -0.58 -26.32
CA ASN A 986 14.39 -1.78 -26.79
C ASN A 986 14.23 -2.90 -25.73
N PRO A 987 13.14 -3.68 -25.79
CA PRO A 987 12.91 -4.74 -24.82
C PRO A 987 14.09 -5.72 -24.78
N GLY A 988 14.55 -6.05 -23.58
CA GLY A 988 15.68 -6.98 -23.37
C GLY A 988 17.07 -6.38 -23.54
N ASN A 989 17.21 -5.09 -23.87
CA ASN A 989 18.51 -4.41 -23.89
C ASN A 989 18.68 -3.49 -22.66
N PRO A 990 19.30 -3.96 -21.56
CA PRO A 990 19.46 -3.18 -20.34
C PRO A 990 20.39 -1.96 -20.51
N SER A 991 21.30 -1.99 -21.49
CA SER A 991 22.26 -0.90 -21.73
C SER A 991 21.73 0.19 -22.66
N ASN A 992 20.59 -0.05 -23.32
CA ASN A 992 19.95 0.92 -24.20
C ASN A 992 18.44 0.66 -24.29
N TYR A 993 17.77 0.62 -23.13
CA TYR A 993 16.37 0.29 -22.98
C TYR A 993 15.42 1.37 -23.54
N ILE A 994 15.68 2.66 -23.32
CA ILE A 994 14.91 3.74 -23.96
C ILE A 994 15.53 4.08 -25.30
N ARG A 995 14.71 4.16 -26.36
CA ARG A 995 15.12 4.68 -27.67
C ARG A 995 15.17 6.21 -27.64
N THR A 996 16.24 6.77 -27.09
CA THR A 996 16.39 8.22 -26.92
C THR A 996 16.32 9.00 -28.24
N GLU A 997 16.66 8.36 -29.36
CA GLU A 997 16.56 8.90 -30.72
C GLU A 997 15.12 9.20 -31.19
N CYS A 998 14.11 8.64 -30.50
CA CYS A 998 12.71 8.91 -30.77
C CYS A 998 12.21 10.21 -30.12
N PHE A 999 13.06 10.88 -29.33
CA PHE A 999 12.69 12.07 -28.59
C PHE A 999 13.57 13.25 -28.99
N SER A 1000 12.97 14.44 -29.01
CA SER A 1000 13.69 15.70 -29.16
C SER A 1000 13.36 16.66 -28.02
N PHE A 1001 14.34 17.50 -27.71
CA PHE A 1001 14.16 18.56 -26.71
C PHE A 1001 13.30 19.68 -27.31
N PRO A 1002 12.18 20.07 -26.67
CA PRO A 1002 11.28 21.10 -27.21
C PRO A 1002 11.96 22.46 -27.37
N ALA A 1003 11.44 23.29 -28.27
CA ALA A 1003 11.87 24.68 -28.41
C ALA A 1003 11.57 25.49 -27.14
N LEU A 1004 12.35 26.55 -26.89
CA LEU A 1004 12.13 27.39 -25.71
C LEU A 1004 10.74 28.03 -25.77
N GLY A 1005 9.97 27.89 -24.70
CA GLY A 1005 8.60 28.38 -24.62
C GLY A 1005 7.56 27.46 -25.27
N THR A 1006 7.93 26.26 -25.74
CA THR A 1006 6.96 25.27 -26.25
C THR A 1006 6.84 24.07 -25.31
N LEU A 1007 5.60 23.59 -25.12
CA LEU A 1007 5.36 22.37 -24.36
C LEU A 1007 5.46 21.14 -25.26
N GLY A 1008 6.18 20.12 -24.79
CA GLY A 1008 6.38 18.91 -25.57
C GLY A 1008 5.11 18.08 -25.78
N ASN A 1009 5.10 17.25 -26.81
CA ASN A 1009 3.91 16.51 -27.27
C ASN A 1009 3.79 15.05 -26.78
N LEU A 1010 4.76 14.53 -26.01
CA LEU A 1010 4.72 13.15 -25.51
C LEU A 1010 3.54 12.96 -24.53
N GLY A 1011 2.72 11.92 -24.77
CA GLY A 1011 1.66 11.51 -23.86
C GLY A 1011 2.17 10.83 -22.59
N ARG A 1012 1.41 10.93 -21.50
CA ARG A 1012 1.72 10.25 -20.23
C ARG A 1012 1.68 8.72 -20.41
N ASN A 1013 2.64 8.04 -19.80
CA ASN A 1013 2.66 6.58 -19.61
C ASN A 1013 2.56 5.79 -20.92
N THR A 1014 3.24 6.31 -21.94
CA THR A 1014 3.32 5.74 -23.29
C THR A 1014 4.37 4.63 -23.41
N LEU A 1015 5.41 4.64 -22.55
CA LEU A 1015 6.44 3.61 -22.48
C LEU A 1015 6.12 2.58 -21.38
N ARG A 1016 6.59 1.34 -21.55
CA ARG A 1016 6.50 0.28 -20.52
C ARG A 1016 7.86 -0.19 -20.03
N GLY A 1017 7.99 -0.34 -18.72
CA GLY A 1017 9.16 -0.93 -18.09
C GLY A 1017 9.31 -2.42 -18.41
N PRO A 1018 10.43 -3.04 -17.98
CA PRO A 1018 10.64 -4.47 -18.12
C PRO A 1018 9.52 -5.28 -17.43
N GLY A 1019 9.18 -6.43 -18.01
CA GLY A 1019 8.29 -7.40 -17.35
C GLY A 1019 8.97 -8.09 -16.16
N LEU A 1020 8.17 -8.80 -15.38
CA LEU A 1020 8.64 -9.56 -14.23
C LEU A 1020 8.26 -11.04 -14.39
N SER A 1021 9.17 -11.92 -14.01
CA SER A 1021 8.97 -13.38 -13.92
C SER A 1021 9.72 -13.91 -12.71
N GLU A 1022 8.99 -14.53 -11.79
CA GLU A 1022 9.52 -14.99 -10.51
C GLU A 1022 8.92 -16.34 -10.14
N PHE A 1023 9.76 -17.21 -9.58
CA PHE A 1023 9.34 -18.50 -9.06
C PHE A 1023 9.91 -18.70 -7.67
N ASP A 1024 9.02 -18.75 -6.68
CA ASP A 1024 9.34 -19.05 -5.29
C ASP A 1024 8.92 -20.47 -4.99
N ALA A 1025 9.77 -21.20 -4.27
CA ALA A 1025 9.54 -22.60 -3.96
C ALA A 1025 9.86 -22.90 -2.50
N SER A 1026 9.10 -23.81 -1.90
CA SER A 1026 9.30 -24.31 -0.55
C SER A 1026 9.31 -25.83 -0.53
N LEU A 1027 10.19 -26.39 0.29
CA LEU A 1027 10.31 -27.81 0.57
C LEU A 1027 10.21 -28.03 2.07
N PHE A 1028 9.30 -28.90 2.47
CA PHE A 1028 9.07 -29.23 3.86
C PHE A 1028 9.34 -30.71 4.12
N LYS A 1029 9.90 -30.97 5.30
CA LYS A 1029 10.00 -32.30 5.86
C LYS A 1029 9.36 -32.31 7.24
N ASN A 1030 8.35 -33.16 7.39
CA ASN A 1030 7.52 -33.23 8.59
C ASN A 1030 7.75 -34.55 9.33
N TRP A 1031 7.96 -34.47 10.63
CA TRP A 1031 8.06 -35.62 11.53
C TRP A 1031 7.03 -35.53 12.64
N SER A 1032 6.28 -36.60 12.85
CA SER A 1032 5.43 -36.77 14.04
C SER A 1032 6.26 -37.38 15.16
N LEU A 1033 6.47 -36.65 16.25
CA LEU A 1033 7.29 -37.09 17.40
C LEU A 1033 6.51 -37.98 18.38
N THR A 1034 5.20 -37.77 18.47
CA THR A 1034 4.27 -38.60 19.25
C THR A 1034 3.12 -39.04 18.35
N ARG A 1035 2.23 -39.93 18.83
CA ARG A 1035 0.99 -40.32 18.14
C ARG A 1035 0.05 -39.10 17.96
N ASP A 1036 0.44 -38.21 17.05
CA ASP A 1036 -0.27 -37.06 16.49
C ASP A 1036 -0.38 -35.78 17.35
N ARG A 1037 0.38 -35.65 18.44
CA ARG A 1037 0.34 -34.44 19.30
C ARG A 1037 1.51 -33.48 19.14
N MET A 1038 2.63 -33.91 18.55
CA MET A 1038 3.79 -33.04 18.35
C MET A 1038 4.38 -33.28 16.98
N ARG A 1039 4.56 -32.21 16.21
CA ARG A 1039 5.14 -32.24 14.87
C ARG A 1039 6.33 -31.30 14.83
N THR A 1040 7.45 -31.80 14.30
CA THR A 1040 8.59 -30.98 13.91
C THR A 1040 8.61 -30.85 12.40
N GLN A 1041 8.86 -29.65 11.92
CA GLN A 1041 8.96 -29.34 10.50
C GLN A 1041 10.31 -28.67 10.23
N LEU A 1042 11.08 -29.26 9.32
CA LEU A 1042 12.18 -28.57 8.66
C LEU A 1042 11.65 -27.97 7.36
N ARG A 1043 11.99 -26.72 7.10
CA ARG A 1043 11.55 -25.95 5.93
C ARG A 1043 12.76 -25.36 5.24
N ILE A 1044 12.76 -25.43 3.91
CA ILE A 1044 13.72 -24.75 3.04
C ILE A 1044 12.90 -23.98 2.03
N GLU A 1045 13.16 -22.68 1.89
CA GLU A 1045 12.50 -21.87 0.87
C GLU A 1045 13.53 -21.15 0.03
N ALA A 1046 13.25 -21.07 -1.26
CA ALA A 1046 14.04 -20.35 -2.24
C ALA A 1046 13.13 -19.35 -2.95
N PHE A 1047 13.37 -18.06 -2.72
CA PHE A 1047 12.75 -16.97 -3.46
C PHE A 1047 13.55 -16.71 -4.73
N ASN A 1048 12.86 -16.37 -5.82
CA ASN A 1048 13.46 -16.23 -7.15
C ASN A 1048 14.41 -17.41 -7.45
N LEU A 1049 13.91 -18.65 -7.38
CA LEU A 1049 14.68 -19.89 -7.47
C LEU A 1049 15.60 -19.95 -8.71
N PHE A 1050 15.17 -19.36 -9.83
CA PHE A 1050 15.95 -19.31 -11.07
C PHE A 1050 16.93 -18.14 -11.15
N ASN A 1051 16.95 -17.26 -10.14
CA ASN A 1051 17.76 -16.05 -10.09
C ASN A 1051 17.56 -15.15 -11.33
N THR A 1052 16.31 -15.02 -11.79
CA THR A 1052 15.96 -14.20 -12.94
C THR A 1052 16.07 -12.72 -12.56
N PRO A 1053 16.85 -11.89 -13.28
CA PRO A 1053 16.89 -10.46 -13.02
C PRO A 1053 15.58 -9.79 -13.43
N ASN A 1054 14.79 -9.34 -12.45
CA ASN A 1054 13.58 -8.56 -12.68
C ASN A 1054 13.92 -7.08 -12.62
N PHE A 1055 14.11 -6.41 -13.74
CA PHE A 1055 14.56 -5.01 -13.76
C PHE A 1055 13.44 -4.01 -13.42
N GLN A 1056 13.76 -2.95 -12.68
CA GLN A 1056 12.87 -1.80 -12.54
C GLN A 1056 12.82 -0.95 -13.81
N ALA A 1057 11.86 -0.01 -13.88
CA ALA A 1057 11.83 1.00 -14.92
C ALA A 1057 13.10 1.89 -14.88
N PRO A 1058 13.58 2.37 -16.04
CA PRO A 1058 14.74 3.26 -16.11
C PRO A 1058 14.47 4.62 -15.45
N LYS A 1059 15.54 5.40 -15.24
CA LYS A 1059 15.41 6.82 -14.93
C LYS A 1059 14.63 7.53 -16.05
N THR A 1060 13.67 8.36 -15.67
CA THR A 1060 12.73 8.99 -16.60
C THR A 1060 13.24 10.29 -17.22
N LYS A 1061 14.27 10.91 -16.65
CA LYS A 1061 14.90 12.14 -17.16
C LYS A 1061 15.92 11.79 -18.24
N ILE A 1062 15.64 12.14 -19.50
CA ILE A 1062 16.52 11.79 -20.63
C ILE A 1062 17.36 12.95 -21.16
N PHE A 1063 17.00 14.20 -20.84
CA PHE A 1063 17.72 15.40 -21.23
C PHE A 1063 18.15 16.21 -20.00
N ASP A 1064 19.36 16.78 -20.04
CA ASP A 1064 19.77 17.81 -19.07
C ASP A 1064 19.14 19.17 -19.41
N GLY A 1065 19.41 20.19 -18.58
CA GLY A 1065 18.84 21.53 -18.77
C GLY A 1065 19.25 22.23 -20.07
N SER A 1066 20.22 21.71 -20.81
CA SER A 1066 20.66 22.24 -22.12
C SER A 1066 20.08 21.46 -23.31
N GLY A 1067 19.30 20.40 -23.06
CA GLY A 1067 18.78 19.52 -24.09
C GLY A 1067 19.75 18.43 -24.55
N ARG A 1068 20.89 18.23 -23.86
CA ARG A 1068 21.80 17.11 -24.14
C ARG A 1068 21.23 15.83 -23.54
N VAL A 1069 21.31 14.73 -24.30
CA VAL A 1069 20.92 13.40 -23.80
C VAL A 1069 21.84 13.01 -22.64
N ILE A 1070 21.23 12.67 -21.49
CA ILE A 1070 21.96 12.15 -20.34
C ILE A 1070 22.42 10.74 -20.69
N ALA A 1071 23.74 10.50 -20.64
CA ALA A 1071 24.31 9.26 -21.17
C ALA A 1071 23.88 7.97 -20.44
N THR A 1072 23.40 8.05 -19.19
CA THR A 1072 22.81 6.91 -18.46
C THR A 1072 21.30 6.77 -18.66
N ALA A 1073 20.63 7.71 -19.34
CA ALA A 1073 19.17 7.75 -19.34
C ALA A 1073 18.52 6.65 -20.16
N SER A 1074 19.23 6.06 -21.14
CA SER A 1074 18.74 4.88 -21.84
C SER A 1074 18.96 3.58 -21.07
N GLN A 1075 19.67 3.58 -19.94
CA GLN A 1075 20.10 2.36 -19.25
C GLN A 1075 19.18 1.99 -18.07
N LEU A 1076 18.98 0.68 -17.89
CA LEU A 1076 18.46 0.11 -16.65
C LEU A 1076 19.60 0.13 -15.62
N THR A 1077 19.67 1.21 -14.84
CA THR A 1077 20.73 1.44 -13.84
C THR A 1077 20.22 1.35 -12.39
N SER A 1078 18.91 1.21 -12.21
CA SER A 1078 18.26 1.02 -10.92
C SER A 1078 18.34 -0.43 -10.47
N PRO A 1079 18.30 -0.73 -9.17
CA PRO A 1079 18.22 -2.09 -8.65
C PRO A 1079 17.06 -2.89 -9.26
N THR A 1080 17.12 -4.22 -9.16
CA THR A 1080 16.00 -5.09 -9.58
C THR A 1080 14.74 -4.83 -8.74
N GLN A 1081 13.57 -5.07 -9.33
CA GLN A 1081 12.26 -4.97 -8.69
C GLN A 1081 12.08 -6.04 -7.62
N THR A 1082 12.53 -7.26 -7.90
CA THR A 1082 12.57 -8.36 -6.92
C THR A 1082 14.01 -8.61 -6.52
N SER A 1083 14.21 -9.31 -5.42
CA SER A 1083 15.55 -9.74 -5.03
C SER A 1083 16.13 -10.77 -6.00
N GLU A 1084 17.44 -10.92 -5.96
CA GLU A 1084 18.16 -12.11 -6.40
C GLU A 1084 17.62 -13.38 -5.72
N ARG A 1085 18.14 -14.55 -6.13
CA ARG A 1085 17.80 -15.80 -5.46
C ARG A 1085 18.19 -15.73 -4.00
N GLN A 1086 17.23 -16.02 -3.15
CA GLN A 1086 17.36 -15.91 -1.71
C GLN A 1086 16.88 -17.19 -1.04
N ILE A 1087 17.68 -17.79 -0.15
CA ILE A 1087 17.34 -19.08 0.47
C ILE A 1087 17.23 -18.93 1.98
N GLN A 1088 16.08 -19.31 2.55
CA GLN A 1088 15.88 -19.39 3.99
C GLN A 1088 15.66 -20.81 4.48
N LEU A 1089 16.13 -21.05 5.70
CA LEU A 1089 15.95 -22.30 6.42
C LEU A 1089 15.10 -22.02 7.65
N ALA A 1090 14.18 -22.92 7.97
CA ALA A 1090 13.41 -22.80 9.20
C ALA A 1090 13.21 -24.13 9.90
N LEU A 1091 13.13 -24.04 11.22
CA LEU A 1091 12.71 -25.13 12.08
C LEU A 1091 11.44 -24.68 12.80
N LYS A 1092 10.39 -25.50 12.75
CA LYS A 1092 9.14 -25.27 13.45
C LYS A 1092 8.76 -26.47 14.29
N LEU A 1093 8.35 -26.22 15.52
CA LEU A 1093 7.74 -27.17 16.42
C LEU A 1093 6.28 -26.77 16.62
N SER A 1094 5.34 -27.71 16.49
CA SER A 1094 3.93 -27.50 16.80
C SER A 1094 3.42 -28.62 17.70
N TRP A 1095 2.55 -28.28 18.65
CA TRP A 1095 1.93 -29.21 19.60
C TRP A 1095 0.46 -28.91 19.86
#